data_AF-A0A846BNG6-F1
#
_entry.id   AF-A0A846BNG6-F1
#
_cell.length_a   1.000
_cell.length_b   1.000
_cell.length_c   1.000
_cell.angle_alpha   90.00
_cell.angle_beta   90.00
_cell.angle_gamma   90.00
#
_symmetry.space_group_name_H-M   'P 1'
#
loop_
_entity.id
_entity.type
_entity.pdbx_description
1 polymer ?
#
loop_
_entity_poly.entity_id
_entity_poly.type
_entity_poly.pdbx_seq_one_letter_code
_entity_poly.pdbx_strand_id
1 'polypeptide(L)'
;MQLLSEKLSSTEDRAKKAERRVIDYNRIVEAKYQLERKLEGLQQEIIKKESNVTSLVKERDTRQQIIQYLQADKDSLEKQVASLKQEYESLAVNFDELIKGAVSEEVDSYKTIDREQLLDKFRANHSQGIAVVEQADVIARKSEEMVEIIMQRDKQRLKIFQQVKEHTIEAAKAWDLEREGLVEQIELLNIKVARLQQRLAGDLVEPVYFKCGFSPEGQIANAVAEWLWNHQQIPLKVTGVESGTDNILIAGYSYSCSMPVEELAKVIEKNSSTIARNLGLYAIEKPQKLPIADVLSVKIRRSRPSRKTNTGALYRNQQEFIKYILSQPIRFRLIGEPGAGKTPTVAVMLAHLLSRGFLEANTPNGRKLPYTIVEFCNPLAGISVKNSTDLDFCLKWDSGYKGFKGLADEDKFRKIKGNANYLNQVGYIWVADEIDNSMAEVTKDEAKPFKKSLKDGGHINIGVIVMGQSANVSTNKGLSIDDQKMMTNIYIDPISIRTFLNQYGERFYSKKTVEKALNTLEEIELDIEEKNEIICDTAREFRIAMITARRSPVFYQLPYFDSTVIDVASYQENLEKVIEIRSGRGETPKNAGVSSDSQNPYYESVLAETDTEGHSPYAESGTSRDTSQRPSCPHCGSHLIRSKGNKWVCKNPEHSTIAPGKPKSWKK
;
A
#
# COMPACT_ATOMS: atom_id res chain seq x y z
N MET A 1 35.51 85.85 21.35
CA MET A 1 34.32 85.12 20.85
C MET A 1 34.69 84.05 19.83
N GLN A 2 35.40 84.37 18.74
CA GLN A 2 35.83 83.38 17.71
C GLN A 2 36.68 82.21 18.26
N LEU A 3 37.70 82.48 19.10
CA LEU A 3 38.56 81.46 19.72
C LEU A 3 37.82 80.49 20.68
N LEU A 4 36.70 80.92 21.27
CA LEU A 4 35.86 80.07 22.13
C LEU A 4 34.96 79.16 21.29
N SER A 5 34.46 79.67 20.15
CA SER A 5 33.67 78.91 19.18
C SER A 5 34.50 77.79 18.51
N GLU A 6 35.75 78.06 18.14
CA GLU A 6 36.63 77.03 17.56
C GLU A 6 37.01 75.94 18.56
N LYS A 7 37.26 76.31 19.82
CA LYS A 7 37.51 75.32 20.89
C LYS A 7 36.28 74.47 21.18
N LEU A 8 35.08 75.06 21.20
CA LEU A 8 33.83 74.31 21.38
C LEU A 8 33.59 73.33 20.24
N SER A 9 33.74 73.78 18.99
CA SER A 9 33.62 72.91 17.81
C SER A 9 34.63 71.77 17.82
N SER A 10 35.89 72.03 18.19
CA SER A 10 36.91 70.99 18.34
C SER A 10 36.59 69.98 19.43
N THR A 11 36.03 70.42 20.57
CA THR A 11 35.59 69.52 21.64
C THR A 11 34.36 68.71 21.27
N GLU A 12 33.41 69.28 20.54
CA GLU A 12 32.24 68.57 20.02
C GLU A 12 32.63 67.51 19.00
N ASP A 13 33.57 67.79 18.10
CA ASP A 13 34.08 66.81 17.14
C ASP A 13 34.84 65.68 17.83
N ARG A 14 35.59 65.98 18.89
CA ARG A 14 36.23 64.94 19.73
C ARG A 14 35.21 64.10 20.47
N ALA A 15 34.14 64.71 21.00
CA ALA A 15 33.05 64.00 21.66
C ALA A 15 32.31 63.08 20.69
N LYS A 16 31.94 63.56 19.50
CA LYS A 16 31.33 62.76 18.43
C LYS A 16 32.23 61.61 17.96
N LYS A 17 33.56 61.84 17.89
CA LYS A 17 34.52 60.79 17.55
C LYS A 17 34.66 59.74 18.65
N ALA A 18 34.60 60.13 19.92
CA ALA A 18 34.58 59.22 21.05
C ALA A 18 33.27 58.40 21.08
N GLU A 19 32.13 59.04 20.84
CA GLU A 19 30.82 58.39 20.76
C GLU A 19 30.78 57.35 19.63
N ARG A 20 31.29 57.68 18.43
CA ARG A 20 31.45 56.71 17.34
C ARG A 20 32.33 55.52 17.72
N ARG A 21 33.44 55.75 18.43
CA ARG A 21 34.30 54.67 18.93
C ARG A 21 33.59 53.77 19.94
N VAL A 22 32.75 54.32 20.80
CA VAL A 22 31.93 53.54 21.75
C VAL A 22 30.88 52.72 21.00
N ILE A 23 30.22 53.29 19.99
CA ILE A 23 29.27 52.57 19.13
C ILE A 23 29.97 51.42 18.40
N ASP A 24 31.15 51.67 17.82
CA ASP A 24 31.92 50.65 17.12
C ASP A 24 32.43 49.56 18.09
N TYR A 25 32.87 49.94 19.29
CA TYR A 25 33.24 48.98 20.34
C TYR A 25 32.06 48.11 20.75
N ASN A 26 30.88 48.69 20.96
CA ASN A 26 29.66 47.94 21.29
C ASN A 26 29.26 46.98 20.17
N ARG A 27 29.39 47.40 18.90
CA ARG A 27 29.19 46.52 17.74
C ARG A 27 30.17 45.36 17.70
N ILE A 28 31.44 45.59 18.05
CA ILE A 28 32.46 44.54 18.13
C ILE A 28 32.15 43.57 19.28
N VAL A 29 31.74 44.07 20.45
CA VAL A 29 31.35 43.24 21.59
C VAL A 29 30.14 42.37 21.24
N GLU A 30 29.14 42.95 20.57
CA GLU A 30 27.95 42.21 20.14
C GLU A 30 28.30 41.17 19.05
N ALA A 31 29.14 41.52 18.08
CA ALA A 31 29.65 40.57 17.09
C ALA A 31 30.45 39.44 17.75
N LYS A 32 31.28 39.74 18.75
CA LYS A 32 32.01 38.74 19.53
C LYS A 32 31.06 37.79 20.25
N TYR A 33 30.04 38.30 20.93
CA TYR A 33 29.04 37.49 21.61
C TYR A 33 28.27 36.57 20.63
N GLN A 34 27.90 37.09 19.45
CA GLN A 34 27.25 36.30 18.41
C GLN A 34 28.17 35.20 17.85
N LEU A 35 29.47 35.48 17.71
CA LEU A 35 30.46 34.49 17.29
C LEU A 35 30.70 33.42 18.35
N GLU A 36 30.77 33.78 19.64
CA GLU A 36 30.90 32.83 20.75
C GLU A 36 29.70 31.88 20.80
N ARG A 37 28.46 32.39 20.67
CA ARG A 37 27.26 31.56 20.56
C ARG A 37 27.27 30.63 19.36
N LYS A 38 27.74 31.11 18.19
CA LYS A 38 27.89 30.25 17.01
C LYS A 38 28.93 29.16 17.22
N LEU A 39 30.02 29.48 17.91
CA LEU A 39 31.11 28.53 18.19
C LEU A 39 30.64 27.45 19.16
N GLU A 40 29.92 27.79 20.22
CA GLU A 40 29.27 26.82 21.13
C GLU A 40 28.27 25.92 20.39
N GLY A 41 27.45 26.51 19.51
CA GLY A 41 26.52 25.75 18.67
C GLY A 41 27.23 24.75 17.76
N LEU A 42 28.31 25.17 17.11
CA LEU A 42 29.14 24.29 16.27
C LEU A 42 29.83 23.20 17.07
N GLN A 43 30.33 23.49 18.28
CA GLN A 43 30.92 22.48 19.17
C GLN A 43 29.89 21.40 19.56
N GLN A 44 28.67 21.80 19.90
CA GLN A 44 27.60 20.84 20.18
C GLN A 44 27.21 20.01 18.94
N GLU A 45 27.22 20.60 17.75
CA GLU A 45 27.00 19.85 16.51
C GLU A 45 28.12 18.84 16.22
N ILE A 46 29.38 19.20 16.48
CA ILE A 46 30.53 18.29 16.31
C ILE A 46 30.39 17.11 17.27
N ILE A 47 30.12 17.35 18.55
CA ILE A 47 29.94 16.28 19.55
C ILE A 47 28.80 15.33 19.13
N LYS A 48 27.68 15.87 18.64
CA LYS A 48 26.56 15.05 18.13
C LYS A 48 26.94 14.26 16.87
N LYS A 49 27.75 14.83 15.98
CA LYS A 49 28.25 14.11 14.79
C LYS A 49 29.24 13.02 15.18
N GLU A 50 30.12 13.26 16.13
CA GLU A 50 31.07 12.27 16.64
C GLU A 50 30.35 11.11 17.34
N SER A 51 29.31 11.38 18.13
CA SER A 51 28.49 10.31 18.73
C SER A 51 27.80 9.47 17.65
N ASN A 52 27.28 10.10 16.59
CA ASN A 52 26.64 9.40 15.48
C ASN A 52 27.63 8.59 14.65
N VAL A 53 28.84 9.11 14.40
CA VAL A 53 29.91 8.35 13.72
C VAL A 53 30.30 7.14 14.56
N THR A 54 30.43 7.29 15.87
CA THR A 54 30.76 6.18 16.78
C THR A 54 29.68 5.10 16.77
N SER A 55 28.38 5.46 16.73
CA SER A 55 27.30 4.48 16.61
C SER A 55 27.31 3.77 15.26
N LEU A 56 27.57 4.49 14.16
CA LEU A 56 27.64 3.92 12.82
C LEU A 56 28.85 2.98 12.65
N VAL A 57 29.99 3.29 13.28
CA VAL A 57 31.15 2.38 13.28
C VAL A 57 30.83 1.09 14.02
N LYS A 58 30.18 1.16 15.19
CA LYS A 58 29.72 -0.04 15.90
C LYS A 58 28.76 -0.88 15.07
N GLU A 59 27.82 -0.24 14.36
CA GLU A 59 26.88 -0.94 13.48
C GLU A 59 27.57 -1.54 12.25
N ARG A 60 28.59 -0.88 11.69
CA ARG A 60 29.42 -1.44 10.62
C ARG A 60 30.15 -2.70 11.10
N ASP A 61 30.75 -2.65 12.29
CA ASP A 61 31.54 -3.76 12.81
C ASP A 61 30.65 -4.97 13.17
N THR A 62 29.44 -4.75 13.71
CA THR A 62 28.47 -5.85 13.92
C THR A 62 28.02 -6.46 12.60
N ARG A 63 27.71 -5.64 11.58
CA ARG A 63 27.39 -6.15 10.23
C ARG A 63 28.55 -6.93 9.62
N GLN A 64 29.79 -6.51 9.86
CA GLN A 64 30.96 -7.19 9.34
C GLN A 64 31.22 -8.54 10.02
N GLN A 65 30.94 -8.66 11.32
CA GLN A 65 30.93 -9.95 12.03
C GLN A 65 29.86 -10.90 11.49
N ILE A 66 28.64 -10.39 11.20
CA ILE A 66 27.57 -11.20 10.60
C ILE A 66 27.98 -11.71 9.21
N ILE A 67 28.61 -10.86 8.38
CA ILE A 67 29.10 -11.27 7.06
C ILE A 67 30.15 -12.38 7.18
N GLN A 68 31.08 -12.29 8.13
CA GLN A 68 32.08 -13.33 8.37
C GLN A 68 31.43 -14.65 8.81
N TYR A 69 30.43 -14.59 9.69
CA TYR A 69 29.67 -15.77 10.12
C TYR A 69 28.94 -16.43 8.94
N LEU A 70 28.25 -15.65 8.11
CA LEU A 70 27.55 -16.15 6.93
C LEU A 70 28.50 -16.74 5.88
N GLN A 71 29.71 -16.20 5.75
CA GLN A 71 30.75 -16.77 4.87
C GLN A 71 31.23 -18.13 5.39
N ALA A 72 31.45 -18.26 6.71
CA ALA A 72 31.83 -19.55 7.30
C ALA A 72 30.74 -20.62 7.16
N ASP A 73 29.47 -20.25 7.36
CA ASP A 73 28.32 -21.15 7.17
C ASP A 73 28.20 -21.59 5.70
N LYS A 74 28.40 -20.66 4.76
CA LYS A 74 28.42 -20.95 3.32
C LYS A 74 29.51 -21.97 2.98
N ASP A 75 30.74 -21.77 3.44
CA ASP A 75 31.87 -22.68 3.18
C ASP A 75 31.63 -24.07 3.81
N SER A 76 30.97 -24.13 4.96
CA SER A 76 30.57 -25.40 5.60
C SER A 76 29.52 -26.16 4.77
N LEU A 77 28.49 -25.46 4.28
CA LEU A 77 27.45 -26.06 3.44
C LEU A 77 28.01 -26.52 2.10
N GLU A 78 28.92 -25.77 1.49
CA GLU A 78 29.57 -26.18 0.23
C GLU A 78 30.37 -27.49 0.40
N LYS A 79 31.03 -27.69 1.55
CA LYS A 79 31.72 -28.96 1.87
C LYS A 79 30.75 -30.12 2.05
N GLN A 80 29.62 -29.91 2.74
CA GLN A 80 28.60 -30.96 2.92
C GLN A 80 27.96 -31.36 1.59
N VAL A 81 27.68 -30.39 0.72
CA VAL A 81 27.14 -30.68 -0.63
C VAL A 81 28.14 -31.47 -1.47
N ALA A 82 29.44 -31.15 -1.37
CA ALA A 82 30.48 -31.89 -2.07
C ALA A 82 30.59 -33.35 -1.58
N SER A 83 30.53 -33.60 -0.26
CA SER A 83 30.59 -34.97 0.27
C SER A 83 29.37 -35.80 -0.12
N LEU A 84 28.17 -35.22 -0.02
CA LEU A 84 26.92 -35.91 -0.37
C LEU A 84 26.85 -36.27 -1.87
N LYS A 85 27.38 -35.41 -2.75
CA LYS A 85 27.49 -35.72 -4.18
C LYS A 85 28.41 -36.91 -4.43
N GLN A 86 29.54 -36.96 -3.75
CA GLN A 86 30.48 -38.08 -3.88
C GLN A 86 29.88 -39.40 -3.37
N GLU A 87 29.15 -39.37 -2.25
CA GLU A 87 28.43 -40.53 -1.73
C GLU A 87 27.37 -41.03 -2.72
N TYR A 88 26.58 -40.12 -3.30
CA TYR A 88 25.56 -40.47 -4.31
C TYR A 88 26.16 -41.14 -5.55
N GLU A 89 27.25 -40.59 -6.09
CA GLU A 89 27.93 -41.17 -7.26
C GLU A 89 28.49 -42.57 -6.95
N SER A 90 29.04 -42.78 -5.75
CA SER A 90 29.54 -44.10 -5.33
C SER A 90 28.42 -45.14 -5.19
N LEU A 91 27.25 -44.74 -4.68
CA LEU A 91 26.11 -45.63 -4.51
C LEU A 91 25.51 -46.05 -5.84
N ALA A 92 25.44 -45.13 -6.79
CA ALA A 92 24.92 -45.38 -8.14
C ALA A 92 25.76 -46.43 -8.89
N VAL A 93 27.09 -46.36 -8.78
CA VAL A 93 28.01 -47.35 -9.40
C VAL A 93 27.85 -48.73 -8.76
N ASN A 94 27.79 -48.80 -7.42
CA ASN A 94 27.65 -50.08 -6.70
C ASN A 94 26.31 -50.78 -7.00
N PHE A 95 25.24 -50.01 -7.18
CA PHE A 95 23.91 -50.58 -7.44
C PHE A 95 23.83 -51.23 -8.84
N ASP A 96 24.46 -50.61 -9.84
CA ASP A 96 24.52 -51.14 -11.21
C ASP A 96 25.39 -52.42 -11.33
N GLU A 97 26.44 -52.54 -10.51
CA GLU A 97 27.27 -53.75 -10.45
C GLU A 97 26.56 -54.92 -9.77
N LEU A 98 25.82 -54.66 -8.68
CA LEU A 98 25.04 -55.69 -7.95
C LEU A 98 23.94 -56.31 -8.81
N ILE A 99 23.21 -55.49 -9.59
CA ILE A 99 22.15 -55.99 -10.48
C ILE A 99 22.74 -56.83 -11.62
N LYS A 100 23.87 -56.42 -12.20
CA LYS A 100 24.53 -57.20 -13.27
C LYS A 100 25.08 -58.53 -12.77
N GLY A 101 25.60 -58.58 -11.54
CA GLY A 101 26.09 -59.82 -10.92
C GLY A 101 24.97 -60.84 -10.67
N ALA A 102 23.88 -60.40 -10.02
CA ALA A 102 22.78 -61.30 -9.65
C ALA A 102 22.05 -61.88 -10.88
N VAL A 103 21.86 -61.09 -11.94
CA VAL A 103 21.21 -61.55 -13.17
C VAL A 103 22.10 -62.50 -13.99
N SER A 104 23.43 -62.34 -13.89
CA SER A 104 24.38 -63.23 -14.57
C SER A 104 24.44 -64.62 -13.95
N GLU A 105 24.40 -64.73 -12.61
CA GLU A 105 24.46 -66.01 -11.90
C GLU A 105 23.20 -66.86 -12.13
N GLU A 106 22.03 -66.24 -12.23
CA GLU A 106 20.75 -66.95 -12.40
C GLU A 106 20.53 -67.46 -13.84
N VAL A 107 21.16 -66.83 -14.85
CA VAL A 107 21.06 -67.26 -16.26
C VAL A 107 21.96 -68.45 -16.59
N ASP A 108 23.08 -68.62 -15.87
CA ASP A 108 24.02 -69.71 -16.10
C ASP A 108 23.59 -71.04 -15.44
N SER A 109 22.72 -71.02 -14.42
CA SER A 109 22.21 -72.25 -13.78
C SER A 109 21.20 -73.04 -14.63
N TYR A 110 20.67 -72.47 -15.72
CA TYR A 110 19.63 -73.10 -16.54
C TYR A 110 20.15 -73.81 -17.81
N LYS A 111 21.46 -73.82 -18.08
CA LYS A 111 22.04 -74.34 -19.33
C LYS A 111 22.63 -75.76 -19.27
N THR A 112 22.57 -76.48 -18.14
CA THR A 112 23.33 -77.73 -17.94
C THR A 112 22.51 -78.94 -17.44
N ILE A 113 21.35 -79.24 -18.04
CA ILE A 113 20.72 -80.57 -17.88
C ILE A 113 20.31 -81.13 -19.25
N ASP A 114 20.99 -82.22 -19.62
CA ASP A 114 20.97 -82.89 -20.90
C ASP A 114 19.71 -83.76 -21.09
N ARG A 115 18.97 -83.52 -22.18
CA ARG A 115 17.59 -83.98 -22.39
C ARG A 115 17.48 -85.43 -22.87
N GLU A 116 18.58 -86.04 -23.32
CA GLU A 116 18.60 -87.42 -23.84
C GLU A 116 18.74 -88.48 -22.74
N GLN A 117 19.42 -88.21 -21.62
CA GLN A 117 19.57 -89.17 -20.52
C GLN A 117 18.27 -89.42 -19.72
N LEU A 118 17.29 -88.52 -19.84
CA LEU A 118 15.96 -88.62 -19.23
C LEU A 118 15.01 -89.54 -20.02
N LEU A 119 15.20 -89.66 -21.34
CA LEU A 119 14.32 -90.44 -22.21
C LEU A 119 14.63 -91.95 -22.19
N ASP A 120 15.88 -92.34 -21.99
CA ASP A 120 16.28 -93.75 -21.95
C ASP A 120 15.93 -94.44 -20.62
N LYS A 121 15.98 -93.72 -19.49
CA LYS A 121 15.51 -94.23 -18.19
C LYS A 121 13.99 -94.44 -18.15
N PHE A 122 13.23 -93.64 -18.91
CA PHE A 122 11.78 -93.74 -18.94
C PHE A 122 11.29 -95.00 -19.70
N ARG A 123 12.00 -95.40 -20.75
CA ARG A 123 11.65 -96.59 -21.55
C ARG A 123 11.92 -97.92 -20.82
N ALA A 124 12.92 -97.96 -19.95
CA ALA A 124 13.26 -99.14 -19.15
C ALA A 124 12.26 -99.41 -18.01
N ASN A 125 11.73 -98.35 -17.38
CA ASN A 125 10.76 -98.49 -16.28
C ASN A 125 9.34 -98.89 -16.75
N HIS A 126 9.01 -98.61 -18.03
CA HIS A 126 7.68 -98.87 -18.56
C HIS A 126 7.41 -100.36 -18.84
N SER A 127 8.44 -101.18 -19.04
CA SER A 127 8.30 -102.63 -19.28
C SER A 127 8.24 -103.47 -17.98
N GLN A 128 8.72 -102.95 -16.84
CA GLN A 128 8.57 -103.57 -15.52
C GLN A 128 7.22 -103.26 -14.85
N GLY A 129 6.51 -102.20 -15.27
CA GLY A 129 5.26 -101.77 -14.65
C GLY A 129 4.07 -102.72 -14.83
N ILE A 130 4.03 -103.53 -15.90
CA ILE A 130 2.88 -104.40 -16.19
C ILE A 130 2.75 -105.53 -15.16
N ALA A 131 3.85 -106.01 -14.56
CA ALA A 131 3.82 -107.07 -13.54
C ALA A 131 3.45 -106.58 -12.12
N VAL A 132 3.53 -105.27 -11.86
CA VAL A 132 3.27 -104.67 -10.53
C VAL A 132 1.80 -104.29 -10.35
N VAL A 133 1.05 -104.08 -11.43
CA VAL A 133 -0.36 -103.68 -11.40
C VAL A 133 -1.24 -104.74 -10.73
N GLU A 134 -0.94 -106.03 -10.87
CA GLU A 134 -1.73 -107.11 -10.26
C GLU A 134 -1.53 -107.23 -8.73
N GLN A 135 -0.41 -106.76 -8.17
CA GLN A 135 -0.19 -106.72 -6.71
C GLN A 135 -0.64 -105.40 -6.06
N ALA A 136 -0.76 -104.33 -6.85
CA ALA A 136 -1.18 -103.01 -6.37
C ALA A 136 -2.66 -102.94 -5.96
N ASP A 137 -3.53 -103.73 -6.60
CA ASP A 137 -4.98 -103.69 -6.36
C ASP A 137 -5.38 -104.23 -4.96
N VAL A 138 -4.55 -105.11 -4.38
CA VAL A 138 -4.73 -105.64 -3.01
C VAL A 138 -4.21 -104.68 -1.94
N ILE A 139 -3.17 -103.90 -2.26
CA ILE A 139 -2.59 -102.90 -1.34
C ILE A 139 -3.43 -101.61 -1.34
N ALA A 140 -4.01 -101.23 -2.49
CA ALA A 140 -4.86 -100.05 -2.63
C ALA A 140 -6.03 -100.04 -1.63
N ARG A 141 -6.75 -101.17 -1.49
CA ARG A 141 -7.90 -101.28 -0.57
C ARG A 141 -7.50 -101.15 0.91
N LYS A 142 -6.34 -101.67 1.31
CA LYS A 142 -5.82 -101.49 2.68
C LYS A 142 -5.28 -100.08 2.92
N SER A 143 -4.79 -99.42 1.88
CA SER A 143 -4.30 -98.04 1.98
C SER A 143 -5.43 -97.02 2.13
N GLU A 144 -6.60 -97.24 1.52
CA GLU A 144 -7.75 -96.34 1.65
C GLU A 144 -8.29 -96.26 3.09
N GLU A 145 -8.48 -97.41 3.76
CA GLU A 145 -8.91 -97.44 5.17
C GLU A 145 -7.88 -96.78 6.11
N MET A 146 -6.59 -96.97 5.83
CA MET A 146 -5.51 -96.43 6.66
C MET A 146 -5.32 -94.92 6.45
N VAL A 147 -5.53 -94.43 5.22
CA VAL A 147 -5.54 -92.99 4.90
C VAL A 147 -6.68 -92.29 5.63
N GLU A 148 -7.87 -92.89 5.73
CA GLU A 148 -9.00 -92.25 6.40
C GLU A 148 -8.76 -92.09 7.91
N ILE A 149 -8.17 -93.10 8.57
CA ILE A 149 -7.77 -93.03 9.99
C ILE A 149 -6.68 -91.98 10.22
N ILE A 150 -5.68 -91.91 9.31
CA ILE A 150 -4.60 -90.92 9.40
C ILE A 150 -5.15 -89.51 9.19
N MET A 151 -6.03 -89.29 8.21
CA MET A 151 -6.67 -87.99 7.97
C MET A 151 -7.51 -87.53 9.18
N GLN A 152 -8.23 -88.44 9.83
CA GLN A 152 -8.96 -88.09 11.06
C GLN A 152 -8.03 -87.69 12.20
N ARG A 153 -6.92 -88.42 12.39
CA ARG A 153 -5.89 -88.09 13.40
C ARG A 153 -5.18 -86.77 13.10
N ASP A 154 -4.85 -86.50 11.84
CA ASP A 154 -4.21 -85.26 11.43
C ASP A 154 -5.17 -84.07 11.57
N LYS A 155 -6.46 -84.25 11.29
CA LYS A 155 -7.49 -83.24 11.52
C LYS A 155 -7.67 -82.93 13.01
N GLN A 156 -7.58 -83.93 13.89
CA GLN A 156 -7.57 -83.72 15.34
C GLN A 156 -6.29 -83.03 15.82
N ARG A 157 -5.11 -83.42 15.31
CA ARG A 157 -3.84 -82.76 15.63
C ARG A 157 -3.82 -81.31 15.18
N LEU A 158 -4.30 -81.00 13.98
CA LEU A 158 -4.42 -79.64 13.47
C LEU A 158 -5.30 -78.76 14.35
N LYS A 159 -6.44 -79.29 14.84
CA LYS A 159 -7.30 -78.57 15.80
C LYS A 159 -6.57 -78.28 17.12
N ILE A 160 -5.84 -79.25 17.66
CA ILE A 160 -5.06 -79.06 18.89
C ILE A 160 -3.96 -78.03 18.67
N PHE A 161 -3.23 -78.09 17.55
CA PHE A 161 -2.20 -77.12 17.20
C PHE A 161 -2.77 -75.70 17.01
N GLN A 162 -3.96 -75.57 16.41
CA GLN A 162 -4.65 -74.29 16.28
C GLN A 162 -5.02 -73.72 17.65
N GLN A 163 -5.60 -74.54 18.54
CA GLN A 163 -5.95 -74.11 19.91
C GLN A 163 -4.71 -73.68 20.70
N VAL A 164 -3.61 -74.44 20.63
CA VAL A 164 -2.34 -74.08 21.29
C VAL A 164 -1.75 -72.79 20.69
N LYS A 165 -1.86 -72.58 19.37
CA LYS A 165 -1.41 -71.36 18.72
C LYS A 165 -2.26 -70.15 19.14
N GLU A 166 -3.57 -70.31 19.24
CA GLU A 166 -4.47 -69.24 19.71
C GLU A 166 -4.17 -68.87 21.16
N HIS A 167 -4.01 -69.85 22.05
CA HIS A 167 -3.66 -69.61 23.45
C HIS A 167 -2.26 -68.99 23.62
N THR A 168 -1.28 -69.35 22.79
CA THR A 168 0.04 -68.71 22.85
C THR A 168 0.01 -67.27 22.33
N ILE A 169 -0.81 -66.96 21.33
CA ILE A 169 -1.04 -65.59 20.87
C ILE A 169 -1.77 -64.77 21.93
N GLU A 170 -2.79 -65.33 22.59
CA GLU A 170 -3.50 -64.66 23.69
C GLU A 170 -2.59 -64.39 24.89
N ALA A 171 -1.75 -65.38 25.27
CA ALA A 171 -0.77 -65.22 26.33
C ALA A 171 0.28 -64.16 25.99
N ALA A 172 0.79 -64.15 24.74
CA ALA A 172 1.73 -63.14 24.28
C ALA A 172 1.12 -61.73 24.32
N LYS A 173 -0.14 -61.58 23.86
CA LYS A 173 -0.87 -60.30 23.95
C LYS A 173 -1.07 -59.85 25.39
N ALA A 174 -1.41 -60.76 26.31
CA ALA A 174 -1.57 -60.44 27.72
C ALA A 174 -0.24 -59.97 28.35
N TRP A 175 0.87 -60.63 27.99
CA TRP A 175 2.22 -60.25 28.40
C TRP A 175 2.64 -58.88 27.85
N ASP A 176 2.34 -58.58 26.58
CA ASP A 176 2.64 -57.29 25.99
C ASP A 176 1.84 -56.16 26.67
N LEU A 177 0.56 -56.41 26.98
CA LEU A 177 -0.30 -55.46 27.71
C LEU A 177 0.21 -55.20 29.14
N GLU A 178 0.62 -56.25 29.85
CA GLU A 178 1.21 -56.11 31.18
C GLU A 178 2.55 -55.37 31.13
N ARG A 179 3.37 -55.65 30.11
CA ARG A 179 4.64 -54.95 29.87
C ARG A 179 4.42 -53.47 29.57
N GLU A 180 3.46 -53.12 28.73
CA GLU A 180 3.08 -51.72 28.46
C GLU A 180 2.64 -51.01 29.75
N GLY A 181 1.78 -51.65 30.55
CA GLY A 181 1.35 -51.10 31.84
C GLY A 181 2.50 -50.89 32.83
N LEU A 182 3.49 -51.80 32.85
CA LEU A 182 4.70 -51.64 33.67
C LEU A 182 5.61 -50.52 33.16
N VAL A 183 5.73 -50.35 31.84
CA VAL A 183 6.50 -49.23 31.23
C VAL A 183 5.87 -47.89 31.61
N GLU A 184 4.55 -47.74 31.51
CA GLU A 184 3.85 -46.53 31.94
C GLU A 184 4.08 -46.22 33.43
N GLN A 185 4.05 -47.25 34.29
CA GLN A 185 4.33 -47.07 35.72
C GLN A 185 5.77 -46.62 35.98
N ILE A 186 6.75 -47.16 35.24
CA ILE A 186 8.15 -46.75 35.33
C ILE A 186 8.32 -45.29 34.90
N GLU A 187 7.66 -44.85 33.82
CA GLU A 187 7.70 -43.47 33.37
C GLU A 187 7.09 -42.51 34.41
N LEU A 188 5.93 -42.85 34.98
CA LEU A 188 5.30 -42.07 36.05
C LEU A 188 6.19 -41.98 37.30
N LEU A 189 6.87 -43.07 37.66
CA LEU A 189 7.82 -43.10 38.77
C LEU A 189 9.06 -42.25 38.48
N ASN A 190 9.60 -42.30 37.27
CA ASN A 190 10.74 -41.46 36.87
C ASN A 190 10.38 -39.97 36.93
N ILE A 191 9.18 -39.58 36.50
CA ILE A 191 8.70 -38.19 36.63
C ILE A 191 8.61 -37.79 38.11
N LYS A 192 8.12 -38.68 38.99
CA LYS A 192 8.07 -38.40 40.44
C LYS A 192 9.45 -38.28 41.06
N VAL A 193 10.39 -39.16 40.70
CA VAL A 193 11.78 -39.11 41.17
C VAL A 193 12.47 -37.82 40.72
N ALA A 194 12.30 -37.42 39.46
CA ALA A 194 12.84 -36.17 38.94
C ALA A 194 12.27 -34.93 39.68
N ARG A 195 10.95 -34.89 39.91
CA ARG A 195 10.30 -33.82 40.70
C ARG A 195 10.77 -33.77 42.15
N LEU A 196 11.02 -34.92 42.77
CA LEU A 196 11.54 -35.00 44.14
C LEU A 196 13.01 -34.56 44.22
N GLN A 197 13.83 -34.92 43.24
CA GLN A 197 15.21 -34.47 43.12
C GLN A 197 15.30 -32.95 42.91
N GLN A 198 14.42 -32.37 42.08
CA GLN A 198 14.31 -30.91 41.91
C GLN A 198 13.88 -30.20 43.21
N ARG A 199 12.91 -30.76 43.95
CA ARG A 199 12.52 -30.22 45.27
C ARG A 199 13.66 -30.24 46.29
N LEU A 200 14.45 -31.31 46.32
CA LEU A 200 15.60 -31.45 47.21
C LEU A 200 16.72 -30.46 46.89
N ALA A 201 16.86 -30.03 45.63
CA ALA A 201 17.83 -29.04 45.19
C ALA A 201 17.44 -27.58 45.50
N GLY A 202 16.23 -27.34 46.03
CA GLY A 202 15.71 -25.99 46.27
C GLY A 202 15.22 -25.28 45.01
N ASP A 203 15.02 -26.02 43.92
CA ASP A 203 14.58 -25.50 42.63
C ASP A 203 13.06 -25.20 42.61
N LEU A 204 12.67 -24.29 41.72
CA LEU A 204 11.27 -23.97 41.45
C LEU A 204 10.62 -25.18 40.76
N VAL A 205 9.57 -25.72 41.39
CA VAL A 205 8.80 -26.87 40.86
C VAL A 205 7.57 -26.41 40.09
N GLU A 206 7.03 -25.25 40.46
CA GLU A 206 5.84 -24.62 39.88
C GLU A 206 6.07 -23.10 39.80
N PRO A 207 5.41 -22.40 38.86
CA PRO A 207 5.53 -20.96 38.75
C PRO A 207 5.00 -20.27 40.01
N VAL A 208 5.69 -19.21 40.43
CA VAL A 208 5.30 -18.39 41.59
C VAL A 208 4.92 -17.01 41.10
N TYR A 209 3.64 -16.68 41.19
CA TYR A 209 3.08 -15.44 40.69
C TYR A 209 3.28 -14.27 41.66
N PHE A 210 3.52 -13.10 41.11
CA PHE A 210 3.65 -11.86 41.87
C PHE A 210 2.27 -11.41 42.36
N LYS A 211 2.14 -11.16 43.66
CA LYS A 211 0.88 -10.69 44.28
C LYS A 211 0.68 -9.20 44.01
N CYS A 212 0.07 -8.89 42.87
CA CYS A 212 -0.08 -7.52 42.37
C CYS A 212 -1.50 -6.92 42.49
N GLY A 213 -2.47 -7.64 43.07
CA GLY A 213 -3.87 -7.20 43.08
C GLY A 213 -4.41 -6.97 41.66
N PHE A 214 -4.99 -5.79 41.41
CA PHE A 214 -5.56 -5.39 40.12
C PHE A 214 -4.60 -4.65 39.17
N SER A 215 -3.29 -4.61 39.47
CA SER A 215 -2.32 -3.94 38.59
C SER A 215 -2.19 -4.69 37.25
N PRO A 216 -2.45 -4.04 36.10
CA PRO A 216 -2.27 -4.64 34.78
C PRO A 216 -0.83 -5.08 34.51
N GLU A 217 0.14 -4.43 35.14
CA GLU A 217 1.59 -4.72 35.05
C GLU A 217 1.90 -6.11 35.60
N GLY A 218 1.45 -6.39 36.81
CA GLY A 218 1.66 -7.68 37.44
C GLY A 218 0.85 -8.80 36.79
N GLN A 219 -0.35 -8.51 36.27
CA GLN A 219 -1.13 -9.49 35.51
C GLN A 219 -0.42 -9.93 34.23
N ILE A 220 0.15 -8.99 33.46
CA ILE A 220 0.92 -9.30 32.26
C ILE A 220 2.16 -10.13 32.60
N ALA A 221 2.90 -9.76 33.64
CA ALA A 221 4.09 -10.51 34.07
C ALA A 221 3.73 -11.94 34.52
N ASN A 222 2.63 -12.11 35.26
CA ASN A 222 2.13 -13.43 35.65
C ASN A 222 1.67 -14.26 34.44
N ALA A 223 0.99 -13.65 33.47
CA ALA A 223 0.53 -14.32 32.26
C ALA A 223 1.68 -14.82 31.37
N VAL A 224 2.80 -14.09 31.32
CA VAL A 224 4.02 -14.56 30.64
C VAL A 224 4.60 -15.79 31.34
N ALA A 225 4.71 -15.77 32.68
CA ALA A 225 5.18 -16.93 33.46
C ALA A 225 4.24 -18.14 33.31
N GLU A 226 2.93 -17.91 33.30
CA GLU A 226 1.92 -18.94 33.09
C GLU A 226 1.98 -19.54 31.69
N TRP A 227 2.17 -18.72 30.65
CA TRP A 227 2.30 -19.22 29.29
C TRP A 227 3.52 -20.13 29.15
N LEU A 228 4.67 -19.71 29.69
CA LEU A 228 5.92 -20.48 29.65
C LEU A 228 5.80 -21.79 30.43
N TRP A 229 5.08 -21.79 31.55
CA TRP A 229 4.78 -23.02 32.27
C TRP A 229 3.91 -23.97 31.43
N ASN A 230 2.77 -23.49 30.92
CA ASN A 230 1.82 -24.35 30.22
C ASN A 230 2.37 -24.92 28.91
N HIS A 231 3.23 -24.18 28.20
CA HIS A 231 3.72 -24.59 26.87
C HIS A 231 5.14 -25.14 26.86
N GLN A 232 5.98 -24.74 27.81
CA GLN A 232 7.40 -25.14 27.86
C GLN A 232 7.75 -25.89 29.15
N GLN A 233 6.82 -26.02 30.10
CA GLN A 233 7.05 -26.64 31.43
C GLN A 233 8.21 -25.96 32.19
N ILE A 234 8.39 -24.66 31.98
CA ILE A 234 9.44 -23.86 32.65
C ILE A 234 8.82 -23.10 33.82
N PRO A 235 9.19 -23.42 35.08
CA PRO A 235 8.68 -22.73 36.24
C PRO A 235 9.46 -21.42 36.46
N LEU A 236 8.75 -20.29 36.46
CA LEU A 236 9.30 -18.98 36.74
C LEU A 236 8.66 -18.37 37.98
N LYS A 237 9.46 -17.65 38.77
CA LYS A 237 8.99 -16.84 39.88
C LYS A 237 9.04 -15.37 39.50
N VAL A 238 7.89 -14.71 39.44
CA VAL A 238 7.82 -13.27 39.18
C VAL A 238 8.24 -12.53 40.46
N THR A 239 9.40 -11.86 40.40
CA THR A 239 10.04 -11.23 41.57
C THR A 239 9.70 -9.76 41.75
N GLY A 240 9.45 -9.06 40.64
CA GLY A 240 9.14 -7.64 40.65
C GLY A 240 8.77 -7.16 39.26
N VAL A 241 8.08 -6.03 39.23
CA VAL A 241 7.59 -5.41 38.00
C VAL A 241 7.79 -3.91 38.11
N GLU A 242 8.42 -3.32 37.12
CA GLU A 242 8.69 -1.88 37.04
C GLU A 242 8.07 -1.33 35.75
N SER A 243 7.25 -0.29 35.87
CA SER A 243 6.74 0.44 34.71
C SER A 243 7.79 1.44 34.24
N GLY A 244 8.26 1.27 33.01
CA GLY A 244 9.10 2.24 32.33
C GLY A 244 8.28 3.34 31.63
N THR A 245 8.99 4.27 31.02
CA THR A 245 8.40 5.26 30.10
C THR A 245 7.96 4.60 28.79
N ASP A 246 6.96 5.18 28.11
CA ASP A 246 6.60 4.82 26.72
C ASP A 246 5.98 3.41 26.58
N ASN A 247 5.09 3.03 27.52
CA ASN A 247 4.36 1.75 27.55
C ASN A 247 5.28 0.50 27.60
N ILE A 248 6.47 0.68 28.15
CA ILE A 248 7.42 -0.40 28.43
C ILE A 248 7.25 -0.87 29.87
N LEU A 249 7.17 -2.18 30.04
CA LEU A 249 7.10 -2.88 31.30
C LEU A 249 8.39 -3.70 31.47
N ILE A 250 9.02 -3.65 32.64
CA ILE A 250 10.17 -4.49 32.97
C ILE A 250 9.71 -5.51 34.01
N ALA A 251 9.71 -6.78 33.65
CA ALA A 251 9.35 -7.88 34.55
C ALA A 251 10.61 -8.68 34.92
N GLY A 252 10.83 -8.88 36.23
CA GLY A 252 11.92 -9.69 36.75
C GLY A 252 11.45 -11.12 37.06
N TYR A 253 12.10 -12.12 36.47
CA TYR A 253 11.82 -13.54 36.72
C TYR A 253 13.02 -14.22 37.38
N SER A 254 12.83 -14.76 38.58
CA SER A 254 13.74 -15.78 39.11
C SER A 254 13.43 -17.12 38.47
N TYR A 255 14.46 -17.93 38.32
CA TYR A 255 14.43 -19.21 37.62
C TYR A 255 15.16 -20.28 38.42
N SER A 256 14.94 -21.53 38.01
CA SER A 256 15.55 -22.72 38.59
C SER A 256 17.08 -22.72 38.41
N CYS A 257 17.84 -23.15 39.41
CA CYS A 257 19.31 -23.27 39.32
C CYS A 257 19.73 -24.42 38.39
N SER A 258 18.86 -25.40 38.17
CA SER A 258 19.08 -26.49 37.22
C SER A 258 19.02 -26.10 35.75
N MET A 259 18.51 -24.90 35.40
CA MET A 259 18.46 -24.42 34.02
C MET A 259 19.47 -23.29 33.79
N PRO A 260 20.40 -23.42 32.82
CA PRO A 260 21.29 -22.32 32.44
C PRO A 260 20.49 -21.09 31.99
N VAL A 261 20.91 -19.91 32.48
CA VAL A 261 20.19 -18.65 32.24
C VAL A 261 20.17 -18.28 30.76
N GLU A 262 21.26 -18.60 30.06
CA GLU A 262 21.42 -18.38 28.62
C GLU A 262 20.44 -19.24 27.83
N GLU A 263 20.17 -20.45 28.28
CA GLU A 263 19.21 -21.37 27.66
C GLU A 263 17.78 -20.86 27.89
N LEU A 264 17.45 -20.47 29.12
CA LEU A 264 16.17 -19.86 29.45
C LEU A 264 15.91 -18.58 28.61
N ALA A 265 16.91 -17.70 28.50
CA ALA A 265 16.82 -16.49 27.70
C ALA A 265 16.55 -16.81 26.22
N LYS A 266 17.21 -17.83 25.67
CA LYS A 266 16.98 -18.30 24.29
C LYS A 266 15.56 -18.86 24.10
N VAL A 267 15.03 -19.62 25.06
CA VAL A 267 13.66 -20.16 24.98
C VAL A 267 12.63 -19.03 24.96
N ILE A 268 12.81 -18.02 25.81
CA ILE A 268 11.92 -16.85 25.82
C ILE A 268 12.08 -16.02 24.55
N GLU A 269 13.31 -15.82 24.06
CA GLU A 269 13.59 -15.11 22.80
C GLU A 269 12.94 -15.82 21.61
N LYS A 270 13.06 -17.15 21.52
CA LYS A 270 12.45 -17.99 20.47
C LYS A 270 10.92 -17.92 20.47
N ASN A 271 10.29 -17.83 21.64
CA ASN A 271 8.84 -17.80 21.79
C ASN A 271 8.25 -16.39 21.95
N SER A 272 9.08 -15.36 21.91
CA SER A 272 8.70 -13.96 22.20
C SER A 272 7.54 -13.46 21.35
N SER A 273 7.54 -13.75 20.04
CA SER A 273 6.48 -13.37 19.11
C SER A 273 5.15 -14.08 19.40
N THR A 274 5.20 -15.37 19.72
CA THR A 274 4.03 -16.18 20.07
C THR A 274 3.42 -15.71 21.39
N ILE A 275 4.24 -15.47 22.40
CA ILE A 275 3.80 -14.96 23.70
C ILE A 275 3.18 -13.56 23.52
N ALA A 276 3.86 -12.67 22.78
CA ALA A 276 3.37 -11.32 22.56
C ALA A 276 2.00 -11.32 21.86
N ARG A 277 1.84 -12.13 20.80
CA ARG A 277 0.57 -12.28 20.09
C ARG A 277 -0.56 -12.79 20.99
N ASN A 278 -0.30 -13.83 21.78
CA ASN A 278 -1.33 -14.45 22.63
C ASN A 278 -1.79 -13.53 23.77
N LEU A 279 -0.90 -12.67 24.26
CA LEU A 279 -1.18 -11.75 25.35
C LEU A 279 -1.59 -10.34 24.87
N GLY A 280 -1.74 -10.12 23.56
CA GLY A 280 -2.10 -8.81 23.00
C GLY A 280 -1.02 -7.73 23.21
N LEU A 281 0.24 -8.13 23.28
CA LEU A 281 1.41 -7.26 23.47
C LEU A 281 2.06 -6.94 22.12
N TYR A 282 2.69 -5.78 22.00
CA TYR A 282 3.41 -5.42 20.78
C TYR A 282 4.68 -6.26 20.59
N ALA A 283 5.51 -6.35 21.63
CA ALA A 283 6.75 -7.13 21.57
C ALA A 283 7.26 -7.50 22.97
N ILE A 284 7.96 -8.63 23.04
CA ILE A 284 8.82 -8.99 24.17
C ILE A 284 10.25 -8.83 23.69
N GLU A 285 10.97 -7.86 24.25
CA GLU A 285 12.37 -7.60 23.95
C GLU A 285 13.27 -8.67 24.59
N LYS A 286 14.52 -8.73 24.15
CA LYS A 286 15.47 -9.77 24.54
C LYS A 286 15.63 -9.85 26.07
N PRO A 287 15.46 -11.03 26.68
CA PRO A 287 15.71 -11.24 28.10
C PRO A 287 17.18 -10.98 28.44
N GLN A 288 17.43 -10.33 29.57
CA GLN A 288 18.78 -10.02 30.05
C GLN A 288 18.95 -10.46 31.50
N LYS A 289 20.01 -11.23 31.79
CA LYS A 289 20.38 -11.54 33.19
C LYS A 289 20.82 -10.25 33.88
N LEU A 290 20.25 -9.95 35.05
CA LEU A 290 20.71 -8.83 35.87
C LEU A 290 22.08 -9.17 36.47
N PRO A 291 23.08 -8.26 36.45
CA PRO A 291 24.42 -8.57 36.93
C PRO A 291 24.51 -8.83 38.44
N ILE A 292 23.54 -8.30 39.20
CA ILE A 292 23.59 -8.20 40.67
C ILE A 292 22.69 -9.26 41.33
N ALA A 293 21.83 -9.95 40.56
CA ALA A 293 20.87 -10.92 41.09
C ALA A 293 20.61 -12.06 40.10
N ASP A 294 20.26 -13.24 40.60
CA ASP A 294 19.78 -14.37 39.79
C ASP A 294 18.33 -14.15 39.35
N VAL A 295 18.16 -13.09 38.57
CA VAL A 295 16.89 -12.62 38.01
C VAL A 295 17.11 -12.31 36.55
N LEU A 296 16.19 -12.79 35.72
CA LEU A 296 16.10 -12.48 34.31
C LEU A 296 15.14 -11.31 34.14
N SER A 297 15.67 -10.19 33.66
CA SER A 297 14.88 -9.02 33.29
C SER A 297 14.35 -9.18 31.88
N VAL A 298 13.03 -9.16 31.72
CA VAL A 298 12.36 -9.19 30.43
C VAL A 298 11.63 -7.87 30.23
N LYS A 299 12.01 -7.17 29.16
CA LYS A 299 11.34 -5.95 28.73
C LYS A 299 10.15 -6.32 27.86
N ILE A 300 8.96 -5.90 28.28
CA ILE A 300 7.69 -6.19 27.63
C ILE A 300 7.11 -4.86 27.15
N ARG A 301 6.78 -4.78 25.87
CA ARG A 301 6.23 -3.57 25.28
C ARG A 301 4.74 -3.77 24.99
N ARG A 302 3.90 -2.95 25.61
CA ARG A 302 2.44 -3.04 25.47
C ARG A 302 1.94 -2.46 24.15
N SER A 303 2.52 -1.34 23.72
CA SER A 303 2.17 -0.66 22.47
C SER A 303 3.42 -0.35 21.64
N ARG A 304 3.26 -0.19 20.33
CA ARG A 304 4.34 0.19 19.41
C ARG A 304 5.08 1.43 19.93
N PRO A 305 6.43 1.52 19.81
CA PRO A 305 7.16 2.70 20.25
C PRO A 305 6.62 3.94 19.56
N SER A 306 6.46 5.05 20.29
CA SER A 306 6.14 6.33 19.68
C SER A 306 7.28 6.71 18.74
N ARG A 307 7.11 6.54 17.42
CA ARG A 307 8.12 6.97 16.45
C ARG A 307 8.23 8.47 16.57
N LYS A 308 9.45 8.98 16.84
CA LYS A 308 9.75 10.40 16.68
C LYS A 308 9.38 10.77 15.25
N THR A 309 8.30 11.54 15.08
CA THR A 309 7.87 12.12 13.81
C THR A 309 8.95 13.07 13.33
N ASN A 310 9.94 12.52 12.66
CA ASN A 310 10.97 13.25 11.96
C ASN A 310 10.67 13.13 10.46
N THR A 311 9.43 13.45 10.06
CA THR A 311 8.95 13.46 8.66
C THR A 311 9.72 14.47 7.77
N GLY A 312 10.81 15.05 8.27
CA GLY A 312 11.91 15.54 7.47
C GLY A 312 11.66 16.90 6.82
N ALA A 313 12.75 17.50 6.35
CA ALA A 313 12.72 18.78 5.62
C ALA A 313 11.84 18.76 4.35
N LEU A 314 11.34 17.61 3.91
CA LEU A 314 10.58 17.42 2.67
C LEU A 314 9.07 17.27 2.89
N TYR A 315 8.58 17.03 4.11
CA TYR A 315 7.14 16.93 4.39
C TYR A 315 6.55 18.25 4.89
N ARG A 316 5.34 18.55 4.44
CA ARG A 316 4.59 19.78 4.72
C ARG A 316 3.15 19.45 5.05
N ASN A 317 2.52 20.26 5.88
CA ASN A 317 1.14 20.03 6.31
C ASN A 317 0.10 20.55 5.31
N GLN A 318 -1.19 20.34 5.62
CA GLN A 318 -2.33 20.76 4.79
C GLN A 318 -2.37 22.27 4.54
N GLN A 319 -2.09 23.08 5.57
CA GLN A 319 -2.11 24.54 5.44
C GLN A 319 -0.99 25.05 4.51
N GLU A 320 0.17 24.42 4.58
CA GLU A 320 1.30 24.72 3.69
C GLU A 320 0.99 24.35 2.24
N PHE A 321 0.24 23.27 2.00
CA PHE A 321 -0.25 22.91 0.67
C PHE A 321 -1.17 23.99 0.09
N ILE A 322 -2.18 24.42 0.86
CA ILE A 322 -3.09 25.49 0.45
C ILE A 322 -2.31 26.79 0.19
N LYS A 323 -1.42 27.16 1.10
CA LYS A 323 -0.56 28.34 0.93
C LYS A 323 0.28 28.24 -0.34
N TYR A 324 0.82 27.06 -0.66
CA TYR A 324 1.57 26.82 -1.88
C TYR A 324 0.70 27.05 -3.12
N ILE A 325 -0.44 26.37 -3.23
CA ILE A 325 -1.36 26.48 -4.38
C ILE A 325 -1.74 27.94 -4.64
N LEU A 326 -2.10 28.66 -3.58
CA LEU A 326 -2.54 30.04 -3.70
C LEU A 326 -1.38 31.01 -4.02
N SER A 327 -0.12 30.62 -3.79
CA SER A 327 1.07 31.44 -4.07
C SER A 327 1.66 31.26 -5.47
N GLN A 328 1.26 30.21 -6.19
CA GLN A 328 1.82 29.88 -7.50
C GLN A 328 0.88 30.32 -8.64
N PRO A 329 1.42 30.56 -9.85
CA PRO A 329 0.59 30.69 -11.04
C PRO A 329 -0.31 29.47 -11.21
N ILE A 330 -1.60 29.69 -11.52
CA ILE A 330 -2.59 28.63 -11.68
C ILE A 330 -2.34 27.90 -13.01
N ARG A 331 -1.39 26.96 -12.99
CA ARG A 331 -1.01 26.06 -14.10
C ARG A 331 -0.72 24.71 -13.50
N PHE A 332 -1.75 24.05 -12.98
CA PHE A 332 -1.61 22.82 -12.21
C PHE A 332 -1.93 21.61 -13.06
N ARG A 333 -1.09 20.58 -12.95
CA ARG A 333 -1.38 19.25 -13.49
C ARG A 333 -1.43 18.27 -12.34
N LEU A 334 -2.61 17.70 -12.10
CA LEU A 334 -2.81 16.68 -11.09
C LEU A 334 -2.73 15.30 -11.74
N ILE A 335 -1.93 14.43 -11.14
CA ILE A 335 -1.63 13.09 -11.64
C ILE A 335 -1.92 12.12 -10.51
N GLY A 336 -2.63 11.05 -10.81
CA GLY A 336 -2.96 10.03 -9.82
C GLY A 336 -3.63 8.84 -10.49
N GLU A 337 -3.59 7.69 -9.84
CA GLU A 337 -4.30 6.49 -10.28
C GLU A 337 -5.83 6.70 -10.29
N PRO A 338 -6.61 5.86 -11.01
CA PRO A 338 -8.06 5.84 -10.86
C PRO A 338 -8.46 5.66 -9.39
N GLY A 339 -9.36 6.51 -8.88
CA GLY A 339 -9.77 6.46 -7.47
C GLY A 339 -8.86 7.20 -6.48
N ALA A 340 -7.70 7.74 -6.90
CA ALA A 340 -6.78 8.48 -6.03
C ALA A 340 -7.34 9.82 -5.47
N GLY A 341 -8.56 10.21 -5.84
CA GLY A 341 -9.18 11.45 -5.35
C GLY A 341 -8.73 12.72 -6.09
N LYS A 342 -8.40 12.64 -7.38
CA LYS A 342 -8.03 13.80 -8.21
C LYS A 342 -9.12 14.88 -8.26
N THR A 343 -10.33 14.50 -8.64
CA THR A 343 -11.48 15.42 -8.78
C THR A 343 -11.87 16.07 -7.45
N PRO A 344 -12.01 15.33 -6.33
CA PRO A 344 -12.22 15.94 -5.01
C PRO A 344 -11.07 16.87 -4.58
N THR A 345 -9.82 16.51 -4.88
CA THR A 345 -8.68 17.40 -4.59
C THR A 345 -8.78 18.72 -5.38
N VAL A 346 -9.17 18.67 -6.65
CA VAL A 346 -9.43 19.88 -7.45
C VAL A 346 -10.60 20.69 -6.91
N ALA A 347 -11.68 20.06 -6.43
CA ALA A 347 -12.80 20.76 -5.80
C ALA A 347 -12.35 21.56 -4.58
N VAL A 348 -11.55 20.96 -3.69
CA VAL A 348 -10.95 21.66 -2.54
C VAL A 348 -10.03 22.80 -2.99
N MET A 349 -9.18 22.58 -4.00
CA MET A 349 -8.33 23.62 -4.56
C MET A 349 -9.15 24.80 -5.09
N LEU A 350 -10.24 24.52 -5.82
CA LEU A 350 -11.13 25.52 -6.39
C LEU A 350 -11.90 26.28 -5.30
N ALA A 351 -12.34 25.63 -4.22
CA ALA A 351 -12.97 26.32 -3.09
C ALA A 351 -12.05 27.42 -2.52
N HIS A 352 -10.76 27.11 -2.36
CA HIS A 352 -9.77 28.08 -1.90
C HIS A 352 -9.42 29.14 -2.96
N LEU A 353 -9.36 28.77 -4.25
CA LEU A 353 -9.07 29.71 -5.33
C LEU A 353 -10.23 30.69 -5.57
N LEU A 354 -11.48 30.22 -5.51
CA LEU A 354 -12.69 31.04 -5.65
C LEU A 354 -12.82 32.04 -4.51
N SER A 355 -12.64 31.58 -3.25
CA SER A 355 -12.69 32.46 -2.08
C SER A 355 -11.58 33.51 -2.08
N ARG A 356 -10.35 33.14 -2.48
CA ARG A 356 -9.22 34.08 -2.54
C ARG A 356 -9.30 35.02 -3.75
N GLY A 357 -9.71 34.52 -4.91
CA GLY A 357 -9.60 35.21 -6.20
C GLY A 357 -8.15 35.43 -6.67
N PHE A 358 -7.97 36.04 -7.85
CA PHE A 358 -6.65 36.37 -8.39
C PHE A 358 -6.08 37.61 -7.69
N LEU A 359 -5.15 37.43 -6.74
CA LEU A 359 -4.58 38.55 -5.94
C LEU A 359 -3.63 39.46 -6.72
N GLU A 360 -2.78 38.90 -7.58
CA GLU A 360 -1.83 39.63 -8.43
C GLU A 360 -2.26 39.49 -9.90
N ALA A 361 -3.48 39.91 -10.20
CA ALA A 361 -3.93 39.89 -11.58
C ALA A 361 -3.16 40.90 -12.42
N ASN A 362 -3.02 40.62 -13.71
CA ASN A 362 -2.36 41.50 -14.66
C ASN A 362 -3.27 42.67 -15.03
N THR A 363 -3.64 43.48 -14.04
CA THR A 363 -4.42 44.71 -14.15
C THR A 363 -3.49 45.92 -13.99
N PRO A 364 -3.88 47.11 -14.48
CA PRO A 364 -3.17 48.35 -14.16
C PRO A 364 -3.15 48.52 -12.63
N ASN A 365 -1.95 48.42 -12.03
CA ASN A 365 -1.65 48.45 -10.58
C ASN A 365 -1.80 47.13 -9.80
N GLY A 366 -1.93 45.97 -10.45
CA GLY A 366 -1.93 44.67 -9.76
C GLY A 366 -3.12 44.47 -8.81
N ARG A 367 -4.26 45.10 -9.11
CA ARG A 367 -5.49 44.98 -8.32
C ARG A 367 -6.07 43.57 -8.43
N LYS A 368 -6.62 43.09 -7.32
CA LYS A 368 -7.41 41.85 -7.25
C LYS A 368 -8.61 41.94 -8.21
N LEU A 369 -8.88 40.86 -8.94
CA LEU A 369 -10.07 40.77 -9.79
C LEU A 369 -11.32 40.55 -8.92
N PRO A 370 -12.40 41.33 -9.13
CA PRO A 370 -13.64 41.18 -8.37
C PRO A 370 -14.34 39.85 -8.63
N TYR A 371 -14.21 39.29 -9.84
CA TYR A 371 -14.91 38.06 -10.21
C TYR A 371 -13.93 36.97 -10.68
N THR A 372 -14.21 35.73 -10.32
CA THR A 372 -13.49 34.55 -10.81
C THR A 372 -14.50 33.51 -11.28
N ILE A 373 -14.36 33.05 -12.51
CA ILE A 373 -15.19 31.99 -13.08
C ILE A 373 -14.35 30.74 -13.33
N VAL A 374 -15.00 29.58 -13.20
CA VAL A 374 -14.41 28.27 -13.42
C VAL A 374 -15.24 27.58 -14.49
N GLU A 375 -14.60 27.07 -15.53
CA GLU A 375 -15.29 26.27 -16.53
C GLU A 375 -14.65 24.89 -16.60
N PHE A 376 -15.45 23.87 -16.30
CA PHE A 376 -15.01 22.49 -16.21
C PHE A 376 -15.39 21.71 -17.48
N CYS A 377 -14.40 21.02 -18.02
CA CYS A 377 -14.54 20.06 -19.11
C CYS A 377 -14.38 18.65 -18.55
N ASN A 378 -15.43 17.84 -18.67
CA ASN A 378 -15.40 16.42 -18.29
C ASN A 378 -15.83 15.57 -19.50
N PRO A 379 -14.86 15.02 -20.27
CA PRO A 379 -15.15 14.17 -21.42
C PRO A 379 -15.94 12.90 -21.08
N LEU A 380 -15.93 12.45 -19.82
CA LEU A 380 -16.60 11.24 -19.36
C LEU A 380 -17.93 11.48 -18.66
N ALA A 381 -18.41 12.73 -18.58
CA ALA A 381 -19.62 13.11 -17.84
C ALA A 381 -20.88 12.31 -18.22
N GLY A 382 -20.95 11.76 -19.44
CA GLY A 382 -22.10 10.95 -19.92
C GLY A 382 -21.92 9.43 -19.89
N ILE A 383 -20.72 8.93 -19.60
CA ILE A 383 -20.38 7.49 -19.67
C ILE A 383 -20.04 6.93 -18.29
N SER A 384 -19.45 7.76 -17.42
CA SER A 384 -19.13 7.38 -16.06
C SER A 384 -20.37 7.53 -15.16
N VAL A 385 -21.07 6.43 -14.92
CA VAL A 385 -22.20 6.33 -13.97
C VAL A 385 -21.75 6.59 -12.51
N LYS A 386 -20.44 6.77 -12.27
CA LYS A 386 -19.86 6.68 -10.92
C LYS A 386 -19.79 7.97 -10.11
N ASN A 387 -20.05 9.18 -10.62
CA ASN A 387 -20.06 10.37 -9.76
C ASN A 387 -20.86 11.52 -10.39
N SER A 388 -21.89 12.02 -9.69
CA SER A 388 -22.12 13.47 -9.67
C SER A 388 -20.82 14.08 -9.18
N THR A 389 -20.11 14.84 -10.00
CA THR A 389 -18.83 15.39 -9.55
C THR A 389 -19.11 16.58 -8.64
N ASP A 390 -18.28 16.79 -7.62
CA ASP A 390 -18.31 18.03 -6.81
C ASP A 390 -18.07 19.31 -7.66
N LEU A 391 -17.81 19.14 -8.96
CA LEU A 391 -17.59 20.17 -9.97
C LEU A 391 -18.74 20.31 -10.97
N ASP A 392 -19.86 19.60 -10.79
CA ASP A 392 -21.00 19.66 -11.72
C ASP A 392 -21.57 21.08 -11.84
N PHE A 393 -21.50 21.88 -10.77
CA PHE A 393 -21.95 23.28 -10.76
C PHE A 393 -21.18 24.18 -11.74
N CYS A 394 -19.99 23.77 -12.19
CA CYS A 394 -19.17 24.49 -13.17
C CYS A 394 -18.90 23.68 -14.44
N LEU A 395 -19.56 22.52 -14.60
CA LEU A 395 -19.48 21.69 -15.80
C LEU A 395 -20.08 22.44 -17.00
N LYS A 396 -19.29 22.61 -18.05
CA LYS A 396 -19.69 23.30 -19.27
C LYS A 396 -19.54 22.46 -20.53
N TRP A 397 -18.57 21.56 -20.56
CA TRP A 397 -18.31 20.72 -21.73
C TRP A 397 -18.19 19.25 -21.36
N ASP A 398 -18.87 18.43 -22.16
CA ASP A 398 -18.91 16.96 -22.12
C ASP A 398 -17.88 16.33 -23.08
N SER A 399 -16.98 17.14 -23.65
CA SER A 399 -16.09 16.76 -24.73
C SER A 399 -14.79 17.56 -24.66
N GLY A 400 -13.65 16.86 -24.73
CA GLY A 400 -12.32 17.50 -24.75
C GLY A 400 -12.20 18.53 -25.87
N TYR A 401 -12.61 18.19 -27.09
CA TYR A 401 -12.61 19.11 -28.23
C TYR A 401 -13.38 20.41 -27.96
N LYS A 402 -14.62 20.32 -27.44
CA LYS A 402 -15.41 21.51 -27.10
C LYS A 402 -14.75 22.33 -25.99
N GLY A 403 -14.17 21.67 -24.99
CA GLY A 403 -13.42 22.32 -23.92
C GLY A 403 -12.22 23.11 -24.44
N PHE A 404 -11.40 22.53 -25.32
CA PHE A 404 -10.27 23.23 -25.94
C PHE A 404 -10.71 24.42 -26.80
N LYS A 405 -11.81 24.26 -27.55
CA LYS A 405 -12.39 25.35 -28.33
C LYS A 405 -12.88 26.49 -27.43
N GLY A 406 -13.54 26.16 -26.32
CA GLY A 406 -13.97 27.14 -25.32
C GLY A 406 -12.81 27.95 -24.73
N LEU A 407 -11.72 27.27 -24.36
CA LEU A 407 -10.49 27.94 -23.91
C LEU A 407 -9.90 28.85 -25.01
N ALA A 408 -9.92 28.41 -26.26
CA ALA A 408 -9.42 29.20 -27.39
C ALA A 408 -10.27 30.46 -27.65
N ASP A 409 -11.59 30.33 -27.52
CA ASP A 409 -12.53 31.43 -27.70
C ASP A 409 -12.37 32.46 -26.58
N GLU A 410 -12.12 32.02 -25.34
CA GLU A 410 -11.79 32.89 -24.21
C GLU A 410 -10.45 33.64 -24.40
N ASP A 411 -9.38 32.94 -24.84
CA ASP A 411 -8.08 33.58 -25.17
C ASP A 411 -8.23 34.68 -26.22
N LYS A 412 -9.02 34.41 -27.27
CA LYS A 412 -9.28 35.37 -28.34
C LYS A 412 -10.12 36.55 -27.84
N PHE A 413 -11.20 36.28 -27.11
CA PHE A 413 -12.09 37.31 -26.59
C PHE A 413 -11.34 38.31 -25.72
N ARG A 414 -10.47 37.83 -24.82
CA ARG A 414 -9.67 38.68 -23.92
C ARG A 414 -8.61 39.53 -24.64
N LYS A 415 -8.16 39.11 -25.82
CA LYS A 415 -7.15 39.84 -26.62
C LYS A 415 -7.75 40.94 -27.51
N ILE A 416 -9.07 40.99 -27.66
CA ILE A 416 -9.74 42.06 -28.39
C ILE A 416 -9.65 43.35 -27.56
N LYS A 417 -9.10 44.43 -28.14
CA LYS A 417 -8.88 45.70 -27.44
C LYS A 417 -10.14 46.28 -26.78
N GLY A 418 -11.33 46.04 -27.36
CA GLY A 418 -12.62 46.48 -26.81
C GLY A 418 -13.02 45.79 -25.50
N ASN A 419 -12.38 44.67 -25.13
CA ASN A 419 -12.76 43.85 -23.98
C ASN A 419 -11.85 44.07 -22.76
N ALA A 420 -11.06 45.16 -22.74
CA ALA A 420 -10.16 45.48 -21.63
C ALA A 420 -10.89 45.59 -20.28
N ASN A 421 -12.14 46.05 -20.28
CA ASN A 421 -12.97 46.10 -19.07
C ASN A 421 -13.21 44.72 -18.47
N TYR A 422 -13.60 43.75 -19.30
CA TYR A 422 -13.79 42.35 -18.90
C TYR A 422 -12.48 41.74 -18.38
N LEU A 423 -11.37 41.97 -19.09
CA LEU A 423 -10.04 41.48 -18.70
C LEU A 423 -9.61 41.97 -17.31
N ASN A 424 -9.94 43.22 -16.97
CA ASN A 424 -9.59 43.87 -15.72
C ASN A 424 -10.52 43.51 -14.55
N GLN A 425 -11.62 42.81 -14.82
CA GLN A 425 -12.62 42.44 -13.80
C GLN A 425 -12.74 40.93 -13.56
N VAL A 426 -12.41 40.10 -14.56
CA VAL A 426 -12.75 38.68 -14.54
C VAL A 426 -11.51 37.80 -14.66
N GLY A 427 -11.26 36.99 -13.63
CA GLY A 427 -10.34 35.85 -13.67
C GLY A 427 -11.03 34.62 -14.24
N TYR A 428 -10.33 33.86 -15.07
CA TYR A 428 -10.89 32.66 -15.70
C TYR A 428 -10.01 31.44 -15.38
N ILE A 429 -10.59 30.39 -14.82
CA ILE A 429 -9.91 29.13 -14.56
C ILE A 429 -10.54 28.06 -15.44
N TRP A 430 -9.76 27.52 -16.36
CA TRP A 430 -10.16 26.38 -17.17
C TRP A 430 -9.72 25.09 -16.50
N VAL A 431 -10.66 24.18 -16.28
CA VAL A 431 -10.41 22.89 -15.65
C VAL A 431 -10.76 21.79 -16.65
N ALA A 432 -9.88 20.82 -16.84
CA ALA A 432 -10.16 19.66 -17.68
C ALA A 432 -9.81 18.36 -16.97
N ASP A 433 -10.79 17.45 -16.91
CA ASP A 433 -10.55 16.05 -16.53
C ASP A 433 -10.07 15.24 -17.73
N GLU A 434 -9.38 14.14 -17.43
CA GLU A 434 -8.81 13.21 -18.40
C GLU A 434 -8.10 13.90 -19.57
N ILE A 435 -7.18 14.81 -19.24
CA ILE A 435 -6.43 15.58 -20.24
C ILE A 435 -5.65 14.66 -21.18
N ASP A 436 -5.16 13.53 -20.68
CA ASP A 436 -4.39 12.56 -21.46
C ASP A 436 -5.24 11.96 -22.60
N ASN A 437 -6.52 11.66 -22.33
CA ASN A 437 -7.48 11.18 -23.32
C ASN A 437 -7.93 12.31 -24.25
N SER A 438 -8.29 13.47 -23.66
CA SER A 438 -8.71 14.65 -24.41
C SER A 438 -7.67 15.11 -25.43
N MET A 439 -6.38 15.05 -25.07
CA MET A 439 -5.26 15.42 -25.95
C MET A 439 -5.01 14.39 -27.08
N ALA A 440 -5.41 13.14 -26.89
CA ALA A 440 -5.31 12.10 -27.92
C ALA A 440 -6.41 12.22 -28.99
N GLU A 441 -7.56 12.79 -28.62
CA GLU A 441 -8.72 12.97 -29.51
C GLU A 441 -8.64 14.23 -30.38
N VAL A 442 -7.85 15.24 -29.97
CA VAL A 442 -7.72 16.50 -30.69
C VAL A 442 -6.49 16.55 -31.59
N THR A 443 -6.63 17.24 -32.72
CA THR A 443 -5.51 17.49 -33.63
C THR A 443 -4.48 18.45 -33.02
N LYS A 444 -3.27 18.48 -33.60
CA LYS A 444 -2.20 19.40 -33.15
C LYS A 444 -2.63 20.87 -33.17
N ASP A 445 -3.45 21.26 -34.15
CA ASP A 445 -3.93 22.64 -34.28
C ASP A 445 -5.01 22.98 -33.23
N GLU A 446 -5.84 22.02 -32.87
CA GLU A 446 -6.87 22.16 -31.82
C GLU A 446 -6.27 22.21 -30.41
N ALA A 447 -5.14 21.55 -30.17
CA ALA A 447 -4.40 21.64 -28.91
C ALA A 447 -3.55 22.92 -28.77
N LYS A 448 -3.31 23.66 -29.86
CA LYS A 448 -2.48 24.87 -29.87
C LYS A 448 -2.94 25.98 -28.90
N PRO A 449 -4.25 26.27 -28.74
CA PRO A 449 -4.74 27.28 -27.80
C PRO A 449 -4.45 26.92 -26.34
N PHE A 450 -4.51 25.64 -25.97
CA PHE A 450 -4.11 25.18 -24.64
C PHE A 450 -2.64 25.46 -24.39
N LYS A 451 -1.76 25.05 -25.31
CA LYS A 451 -0.31 25.33 -25.20
C LYS A 451 0.01 26.81 -25.13
N LYS A 452 -0.74 27.63 -25.87
CA LYS A 452 -0.62 29.10 -25.81
C LYS A 452 -1.06 29.64 -24.46
N SER A 453 -2.13 29.11 -23.88
CA SER A 453 -2.61 29.49 -22.53
C SER A 453 -1.60 29.11 -21.45
N LEU A 454 -0.88 28.01 -21.59
CA LEU A 454 0.24 27.67 -20.70
C LEU A 454 1.40 28.67 -20.74
N LYS A 455 1.58 29.40 -21.84
CA LYS A 455 2.62 30.44 -22.01
C LYS A 455 2.09 31.81 -21.58
N ASP A 456 1.02 32.24 -22.21
CA ASP A 456 0.53 33.62 -22.20
C ASP A 456 -0.68 33.83 -21.29
N GLY A 457 -1.33 32.75 -20.83
CA GLY A 457 -2.61 32.82 -20.12
C GLY A 457 -2.55 33.67 -18.85
N GLY A 458 -1.42 33.62 -18.12
CA GLY A 458 -1.21 34.45 -16.94
C GLY A 458 -1.24 35.96 -17.25
N HIS A 459 -0.80 36.39 -18.43
CA HIS A 459 -0.84 37.80 -18.83
C HIS A 459 -2.27 38.28 -19.14
N ILE A 460 -3.21 37.36 -19.33
CA ILE A 460 -4.61 37.67 -19.62
C ILE A 460 -5.56 37.09 -18.56
N ASN A 461 -5.05 36.83 -17.35
CA ASN A 461 -5.81 36.34 -16.20
C ASN A 461 -6.54 35.00 -16.45
N ILE A 462 -5.91 34.11 -17.23
CA ILE A 462 -6.32 32.71 -17.45
C ILE A 462 -5.45 31.78 -16.61
N GLY A 463 -6.10 30.99 -15.76
CA GLY A 463 -5.57 29.84 -15.06
C GLY A 463 -5.98 28.52 -15.73
N VAL A 464 -5.15 27.50 -15.56
CA VAL A 464 -5.35 26.17 -16.13
C VAL A 464 -5.11 25.12 -15.05
N ILE A 465 -6.08 24.21 -14.88
CA ILE A 465 -5.95 23.01 -14.04
C ILE A 465 -6.31 21.81 -14.91
N VAL A 466 -5.42 20.83 -14.99
CA VAL A 466 -5.66 19.62 -15.77
C VAL A 466 -5.44 18.38 -14.91
N MET A 467 -6.29 17.37 -15.10
CA MET A 467 -6.19 16.09 -14.39
C MET A 467 -5.90 14.97 -15.39
N GLY A 468 -5.00 14.06 -15.01
CA GLY A 468 -4.63 12.92 -15.83
C GLY A 468 -4.19 11.71 -14.99
N GLN A 469 -3.99 10.59 -15.67
CA GLN A 469 -3.50 9.35 -15.05
C GLN A 469 -2.02 9.11 -15.37
N SER A 470 -1.52 9.68 -16.47
CA SER A 470 -0.15 9.43 -16.91
C SER A 470 0.87 10.14 -16.03
N ALA A 471 1.50 9.38 -15.13
CA ALA A 471 2.72 9.78 -14.44
C ALA A 471 3.93 9.95 -15.37
N ASN A 472 3.82 9.44 -16.61
CA ASN A 472 4.88 9.47 -17.61
C ASN A 472 4.96 10.84 -18.31
N VAL A 473 6.03 11.57 -17.98
CA VAL A 473 6.30 12.92 -18.51
C VAL A 473 6.78 12.86 -19.98
N SER A 474 7.22 11.70 -20.47
CA SER A 474 7.84 11.58 -21.80
C SER A 474 6.90 11.06 -22.91
N THR A 475 5.77 10.45 -22.58
CA THR A 475 4.91 9.75 -23.56
C THR A 475 3.53 10.38 -23.75
N ASN A 476 3.24 11.51 -23.10
CA ASN A 476 1.91 12.09 -23.19
C ASN A 476 1.65 12.67 -24.59
N LYS A 477 0.83 11.97 -25.39
CA LYS A 477 0.57 12.33 -26.78
C LYS A 477 0.01 13.75 -26.83
N GLY A 478 0.69 14.63 -27.56
CA GLY A 478 0.30 16.03 -27.71
C GLY A 478 0.98 17.02 -26.75
N LEU A 479 1.66 16.59 -25.68
CA LEU A 479 2.43 17.46 -24.78
C LEU A 479 3.92 17.17 -24.80
N SER A 480 4.73 18.19 -25.11
CA SER A 480 6.18 18.08 -25.01
C SER A 480 6.65 18.19 -23.55
N ILE A 481 7.89 17.78 -23.28
CA ILE A 481 8.52 17.97 -21.96
C ILE A 481 8.55 19.46 -21.58
N ASP A 482 8.77 20.36 -22.54
CA ASP A 482 8.79 21.80 -22.28
C ASP A 482 7.41 22.35 -21.96
N ASP A 483 6.34 21.86 -22.61
CA ASP A 483 4.96 22.19 -22.23
C ASP A 483 4.68 21.76 -20.78
N GLN A 484 5.19 20.60 -20.36
CA GLN A 484 5.02 20.08 -19.01
C GLN A 484 5.82 20.82 -17.94
N LYS A 485 6.99 21.39 -18.28
CA LYS A 485 7.76 22.26 -17.39
C LYS A 485 7.07 23.61 -17.11
N MET A 486 6.11 24.01 -17.95
CA MET A 486 5.31 25.22 -17.72
C MET A 486 4.19 24.99 -16.70
N MET A 487 3.93 23.74 -16.33
CA MET A 487 2.95 23.36 -15.32
C MET A 487 3.65 22.94 -14.03
N THR A 488 2.97 23.16 -12.93
CA THR A 488 3.31 22.53 -11.66
C THR A 488 2.66 21.16 -11.61
N ASN A 489 3.48 20.11 -11.63
CA ASN A 489 2.99 18.73 -11.52
C ASN A 489 2.79 18.39 -10.04
N ILE A 490 1.58 17.91 -9.73
CA ILE A 490 1.13 17.47 -8.42
C ILE A 490 0.77 16.00 -8.56
N TYR A 491 1.62 15.14 -8.02
CA TYR A 491 1.40 13.69 -8.00
C TYR A 491 0.65 13.37 -6.71
N ILE A 492 -0.60 12.97 -6.83
CA ILE A 492 -1.43 12.47 -5.73
C ILE A 492 -1.17 10.96 -5.65
N ASP A 493 -1.27 10.40 -4.44
CA ASP A 493 -1.11 8.98 -4.15
C ASP A 493 0.34 8.44 -4.18
N PRO A 494 0.69 7.50 -3.28
CA PRO A 494 2.06 7.00 -3.20
C PRO A 494 2.55 6.26 -4.46
N ILE A 495 1.65 5.59 -5.19
CA ILE A 495 1.98 4.79 -6.38
C ILE A 495 2.46 5.70 -7.52
N SER A 496 1.71 6.78 -7.80
CA SER A 496 2.02 7.77 -8.82
C SER A 496 3.32 8.51 -8.51
N ILE A 497 3.52 8.86 -7.23
CA ILE A 497 4.74 9.49 -6.74
C ILE A 497 5.96 8.58 -6.96
N ARG A 498 5.86 7.31 -6.53
CA ARG A 498 6.94 6.33 -6.67
C ARG A 498 7.27 6.06 -8.13
N THR A 499 6.25 5.94 -8.98
CA THR A 499 6.41 5.77 -10.42
C THR A 499 7.20 6.93 -11.03
N PHE A 500 6.87 8.17 -10.68
CA PHE A 500 7.62 9.32 -11.14
C PHE A 500 9.07 9.31 -10.64
N LEU A 501 9.30 9.10 -9.34
CA LEU A 501 10.64 9.14 -8.74
C LEU A 501 11.55 8.08 -9.35
N ASN A 502 11.06 6.85 -9.54
CA ASN A 502 11.86 5.75 -10.08
C ASN A 502 12.15 5.91 -11.58
N GLN A 503 11.17 6.33 -12.38
CA GLN A 503 11.33 6.38 -13.84
C GLN A 503 11.94 7.69 -14.34
N TYR A 504 11.69 8.79 -13.64
CA TYR A 504 12.01 10.14 -14.11
C TYR A 504 12.73 11.00 -13.08
N GLY A 505 12.70 10.65 -11.80
CA GLY A 505 13.28 11.47 -10.73
C GLY A 505 14.72 11.88 -11.02
N GLU A 506 15.55 10.96 -11.53
CA GLU A 506 16.96 11.24 -11.85
C GLU A 506 17.16 12.18 -13.05
N ARG A 507 16.14 12.40 -13.89
CA ARG A 507 16.18 13.41 -14.97
C ARG A 507 15.98 14.83 -14.45
N PHE A 508 15.35 14.98 -13.29
CA PHE A 508 15.00 16.27 -12.68
C PHE A 508 15.82 16.57 -11.43
N TYR A 509 16.30 15.54 -10.74
CA TYR A 509 16.95 15.62 -9.44
C TYR A 509 18.20 14.74 -9.38
N SER A 510 19.11 15.04 -8.45
CA SER A 510 20.26 14.16 -8.20
C SER A 510 19.80 12.81 -7.65
N LYS A 511 20.53 11.74 -7.97
CA LYS A 511 20.26 10.39 -7.45
C LYS A 511 20.07 10.35 -5.92
N LYS A 512 20.94 11.03 -5.17
CA LYS A 512 20.84 11.17 -3.71
C LYS A 512 19.53 11.84 -3.26
N THR A 513 19.04 12.83 -4.02
CA THR A 513 17.76 13.49 -3.74
C THR A 513 16.59 12.56 -3.98
N VAL A 514 16.65 11.75 -5.06
CA VAL A 514 15.62 10.76 -5.40
C VAL A 514 15.56 9.67 -4.32
N GLU A 515 16.70 9.08 -3.95
CA GLU A 515 16.79 8.08 -2.87
C GLU A 515 16.23 8.63 -1.55
N LYS A 516 16.59 9.88 -1.19
CA LYS A 516 16.04 10.52 0.00
C LYS A 516 14.51 10.70 -0.09
N ALA A 517 13.99 11.08 -1.25
CA ALA A 517 12.56 11.26 -1.46
C ALA A 517 11.80 9.94 -1.37
N LEU A 518 12.34 8.85 -1.93
CA LEU A 518 11.76 7.50 -1.82
C LEU A 518 11.72 7.02 -0.37
N ASN A 519 12.82 7.16 0.38
CA ASN A 519 12.84 6.79 1.80
C ASN A 519 11.84 7.64 2.62
N THR A 520 11.72 8.93 2.31
CA THR A 520 10.73 9.80 2.97
C THR A 520 9.30 9.38 2.63
N LEU A 521 9.06 8.96 1.38
CA LEU A 521 7.75 8.46 0.95
C LEU A 521 7.37 7.19 1.70
N GLU A 522 8.29 6.23 1.87
CA GLU A 522 8.04 5.00 2.66
C GLU A 522 7.68 5.32 4.12
N GLU A 523 8.37 6.27 4.74
CA GLU A 523 8.04 6.72 6.11
C GLU A 523 6.65 7.33 6.19
N ILE A 524 6.28 8.14 5.19
CA ILE A 524 4.97 8.77 5.10
C ILE A 524 3.87 7.74 4.84
N GLU A 525 4.08 6.77 3.96
CA GLU A 525 3.12 5.70 3.66
C GLU A 525 2.74 4.93 4.93
N LEU A 526 3.74 4.54 5.73
CA LEU A 526 3.50 3.85 7.01
C LEU A 526 2.68 4.71 7.99
N ASP A 527 2.93 6.02 8.06
CA ASP A 527 2.17 6.95 8.91
C ASP A 527 0.73 7.15 8.42
N ILE A 528 0.51 7.15 7.10
CA ILE A 528 -0.83 7.22 6.51
C ILE A 528 -1.62 5.94 6.79
N GLU A 529 -1.01 4.76 6.58
CA GLU A 529 -1.65 3.48 6.85
C GLU A 529 -2.10 3.39 8.32
N GLU A 530 -1.23 3.75 9.26
CA GLU A 530 -1.54 3.77 10.70
C GLU A 530 -2.69 4.73 11.03
N LYS A 531 -2.66 5.95 10.46
CA LYS A 531 -3.71 6.95 10.73
C LYS A 531 -5.05 6.58 10.08
N ASN A 532 -5.02 5.95 8.91
CA ASN A 532 -6.23 5.59 8.18
C ASN A 532 -6.88 4.31 8.72
N GLU A 533 -6.15 3.44 9.44
CA GLU A 533 -6.70 2.22 10.05
C GLU A 533 -7.86 2.52 11.02
N ILE A 534 -7.82 3.66 11.70
CA ILE A 534 -8.86 4.09 12.66
C ILE A 534 -9.94 4.99 12.05
N ILE A 535 -9.82 5.37 10.77
CA ILE A 535 -10.74 6.29 10.10
C ILE A 535 -11.76 5.49 9.29
N CYS A 536 -13.03 5.58 9.67
CA CYS A 536 -14.12 4.91 8.97
C CYS A 536 -14.72 5.73 7.82
N ASP A 537 -14.42 7.03 7.76
CA ASP A 537 -14.92 7.95 6.75
C ASP A 537 -13.87 8.23 5.68
N THR A 538 -14.13 7.80 4.45
CA THR A 538 -13.21 7.95 3.33
C THR A 538 -12.93 9.41 3.00
N ALA A 539 -13.84 10.35 3.26
CA ALA A 539 -13.59 11.79 3.02
C ALA A 539 -12.46 12.35 3.91
N ARG A 540 -12.26 11.72 5.08
CA ARG A 540 -11.30 12.12 6.12
C ARG A 540 -10.02 11.30 6.15
N GLU A 541 -9.84 10.37 5.22
CA GLU A 541 -8.57 9.67 5.10
C GLU A 541 -7.42 10.65 4.86
N PHE A 542 -6.30 10.39 5.54
CA PHE A 542 -5.03 11.04 5.27
C PHE A 542 -4.58 10.66 3.86
N ARG A 543 -4.29 11.70 3.08
CA ARG A 543 -3.80 11.58 1.71
C ARG A 543 -2.58 12.46 1.53
N ILE A 544 -1.78 12.13 0.53
CA ILE A 544 -0.56 12.86 0.21
C ILE A 544 -0.50 13.24 -1.25
N ALA A 545 0.22 14.34 -1.48
CA ALA A 545 0.69 14.73 -2.79
C ALA A 545 2.18 15.07 -2.73
N MET A 546 2.89 14.82 -3.82
CA MET A 546 4.22 15.34 -4.06
C MET A 546 4.13 16.40 -5.16
N ILE A 547 4.76 17.55 -4.90
CA ILE A 547 4.91 18.62 -5.89
C ILE A 547 6.36 18.63 -6.39
N THR A 548 6.53 18.66 -7.71
CA THR A 548 7.85 18.78 -8.33
C THR A 548 8.36 20.22 -8.23
N ALA A 549 9.10 20.54 -7.17
CA ALA A 549 9.75 21.85 -7.03
C ALA A 549 11.16 21.86 -7.67
N ARG A 550 11.72 23.06 -7.93
CA ARG A 550 12.99 23.21 -8.67
C ARG A 550 14.22 22.58 -8.01
N ARG A 551 14.27 22.54 -6.67
CA ARG A 551 15.46 22.07 -5.91
C ARG A 551 15.32 20.63 -5.42
N SER A 552 14.14 20.26 -4.96
CA SER A 552 13.82 18.92 -4.45
C SER A 552 12.31 18.69 -4.53
N PRO A 553 11.86 17.44 -4.68
CA PRO A 553 10.45 17.11 -4.47
C PRO A 553 10.04 17.46 -3.04
N VAL A 554 8.80 17.92 -2.86
CA VAL A 554 8.23 18.24 -1.55
C VAL A 554 6.90 17.51 -1.41
N PHE A 555 6.73 16.81 -0.30
CA PHE A 555 5.53 16.09 0.06
C PHE A 555 4.61 16.98 0.89
N TYR A 556 3.32 16.92 0.59
CA TYR A 556 2.29 17.65 1.26
C TYR A 556 1.21 16.68 1.71
N GLN A 557 0.74 16.86 2.94
CA GLN A 557 -0.54 16.32 3.34
C GLN A 557 -1.66 17.05 2.59
N LEU A 558 -2.55 16.31 1.94
CA LEU A 558 -3.73 16.89 1.30
C LEU A 558 -4.80 17.21 2.36
N PRO A 559 -5.57 18.30 2.17
CA PRO A 559 -6.74 18.58 3.00
C PRO A 559 -7.78 17.46 2.88
N TYR A 560 -8.60 17.30 3.91
CA TYR A 560 -9.74 16.38 3.85
C TYR A 560 -10.77 16.87 2.82
N PHE A 561 -11.46 15.95 2.16
CA PHE A 561 -12.41 16.33 1.10
C PHE A 561 -13.64 17.04 1.65
N ASP A 562 -13.98 16.84 2.92
CA ASP A 562 -15.04 17.54 3.65
C ASP A 562 -14.56 18.83 4.35
N SER A 563 -13.29 19.20 4.21
CA SER A 563 -12.72 20.36 4.95
C SER A 563 -13.21 21.72 4.45
N THR A 564 -13.75 21.78 3.23
CA THR A 564 -14.22 23.02 2.61
C THR A 564 -15.46 22.78 1.75
N VAL A 565 -16.44 23.68 1.88
CA VAL A 565 -17.65 23.70 1.06
C VAL A 565 -17.54 24.83 0.03
N ILE A 566 -17.89 24.55 -1.23
CA ILE A 566 -17.99 25.56 -2.27
C ILE A 566 -19.34 26.29 -2.11
N ASP A 567 -19.30 27.61 -1.99
CA ASP A 567 -20.51 28.44 -2.01
C ASP A 567 -21.02 28.56 -3.46
N VAL A 568 -21.85 27.59 -3.85
CA VAL A 568 -22.42 27.51 -5.21
C VAL A 568 -23.32 28.71 -5.50
N ALA A 569 -24.05 29.23 -4.51
CA ALA A 569 -24.94 30.38 -4.69
C ALA A 569 -24.14 31.65 -5.00
N SER A 570 -23.07 31.92 -4.22
CA SER A 570 -22.17 33.03 -4.50
C SER A 570 -21.47 32.87 -5.86
N TYR A 571 -21.11 31.64 -6.23
CA TYR A 571 -20.54 31.36 -7.55
C TYR A 571 -21.52 31.67 -8.69
N GLN A 572 -22.78 31.27 -8.57
CA GLN A 572 -23.82 31.54 -9.57
C GLN A 572 -24.09 33.05 -9.73
N GLU A 573 -24.17 33.80 -8.63
CA GLU A 573 -24.31 35.27 -8.67
C GLU A 573 -23.11 35.94 -9.38
N ASN A 574 -21.90 35.45 -9.12
CA ASN A 574 -20.70 35.92 -9.82
C ASN A 574 -20.73 35.58 -11.31
N LEU A 575 -21.24 34.39 -11.68
CA LEU A 575 -21.39 33.98 -13.06
C LEU A 575 -22.34 34.91 -13.81
N GLU A 576 -23.51 35.22 -13.25
CA GLU A 576 -24.48 36.16 -13.84
C GLU A 576 -23.86 37.54 -14.11
N LYS A 577 -23.18 38.11 -13.11
CA LYS A 577 -22.46 39.40 -13.27
C LYS A 577 -21.41 39.34 -14.37
N VAL A 578 -20.70 38.23 -14.49
CA VAL A 578 -19.69 38.05 -15.55
C VAL A 578 -20.33 37.99 -16.93
N ILE A 579 -21.51 37.37 -17.06
CA ILE A 579 -22.31 37.36 -18.30
C ILE A 579 -22.73 38.77 -18.68
N GLU A 580 -23.17 39.59 -17.71
CA GLU A 580 -23.52 40.99 -17.94
C GLU A 580 -22.32 41.81 -18.42
N ILE A 581 -21.17 41.69 -17.75
CA ILE A 581 -19.92 42.37 -18.14
C ILE A 581 -19.50 41.95 -19.55
N ARG A 582 -19.61 40.66 -19.86
CA ARG A 582 -19.28 40.11 -21.19
C ARG A 582 -20.22 40.60 -22.28
N SER A 583 -21.48 40.86 -21.95
CA SER A 583 -22.54 41.26 -22.88
C SER A 583 -22.64 42.78 -23.10
N GLY A 584 -21.94 43.60 -22.30
CA GLY A 584 -21.73 45.02 -22.59
C GLY A 584 -22.96 45.93 -22.47
N ARG A 585 -23.88 45.70 -21.53
CA ARG A 585 -24.91 46.70 -21.17
C ARG A 585 -24.41 47.62 -20.06
N GLY A 586 -23.63 48.62 -20.47
CA GLY A 586 -23.29 49.79 -19.67
C GLY A 586 -23.08 50.98 -20.60
N GLU A 587 -24.15 51.73 -20.82
CA GLU A 587 -24.27 52.98 -21.60
C GLU A 587 -24.12 52.91 -23.14
N THR A 588 -25.10 53.53 -23.80
CA THR A 588 -25.26 53.59 -25.25
C THR A 588 -24.28 54.58 -25.89
N PRO A 589 -23.85 54.29 -27.13
CA PRO A 589 -23.90 55.28 -28.18
C PRO A 589 -24.85 54.79 -29.26
N LYS A 590 -25.90 55.58 -29.49
CA LYS A 590 -26.77 55.45 -30.65
C LYS A 590 -25.94 55.48 -31.94
N ASN A 591 -26.35 54.65 -32.89
CA ASN A 591 -25.99 54.65 -34.32
C ASN A 591 -24.70 53.92 -34.72
N ALA A 592 -24.86 52.62 -35.01
CA ALA A 592 -24.33 52.02 -36.24
C ALA A 592 -25.16 50.76 -36.54
N GLY A 593 -25.78 50.70 -37.73
CA GLY A 593 -26.62 49.59 -38.14
C GLY A 593 -25.84 48.28 -38.14
N VAL A 594 -26.38 47.27 -37.45
CA VAL A 594 -25.81 45.92 -37.37
C VAL A 594 -26.64 45.00 -38.26
N SER A 595 -25.95 44.46 -39.27
CA SER A 595 -26.37 43.33 -40.09
C SER A 595 -26.65 42.10 -39.21
N SER A 596 -27.79 41.48 -39.46
CA SER A 596 -28.43 40.42 -38.68
C SER A 596 -27.86 39.03 -38.95
N ASP A 597 -26.55 38.82 -38.85
CA ASP A 597 -25.92 37.49 -38.99
C ASP A 597 -24.78 37.30 -37.99
N SER A 598 -25.10 37.26 -36.69
CA SER A 598 -24.26 36.60 -35.66
C SER A 598 -25.02 36.48 -34.33
N GLN A 599 -26.13 35.74 -34.31
CA GLN A 599 -26.69 35.27 -33.05
C GLN A 599 -25.79 34.15 -32.49
N ASN A 600 -25.01 34.50 -31.47
CA ASN A 600 -24.14 33.60 -30.74
C ASN A 600 -24.98 32.75 -29.77
N PRO A 601 -25.07 31.41 -29.91
CA PRO A 601 -25.95 30.55 -29.10
C PRO A 601 -25.40 30.27 -27.67
N TYR A 602 -24.57 31.16 -27.14
CA TYR A 602 -23.67 30.84 -26.03
C TYR A 602 -24.29 30.99 -24.62
N TYR A 603 -25.51 31.52 -24.49
CA TYR A 603 -26.11 31.81 -23.18
C TYR A 603 -27.60 31.45 -23.01
N GLU A 604 -28.29 30.97 -24.05
CA GLU A 604 -29.71 30.57 -23.91
C GLU A 604 -29.91 29.22 -23.19
N SER A 605 -28.85 28.42 -22.97
CA SER A 605 -28.97 27.14 -22.28
C SER A 605 -28.89 27.22 -20.74
N VAL A 606 -28.58 28.39 -20.16
CA VAL A 606 -28.43 28.54 -18.70
C VAL A 606 -29.74 28.98 -18.03
N LEU A 607 -30.71 29.50 -18.79
CA LEU A 607 -32.00 30.00 -18.26
C LEU A 607 -33.20 29.11 -18.57
N ALA A 608 -33.00 27.90 -19.13
CA ALA A 608 -34.09 27.04 -19.60
C ALA A 608 -34.35 25.77 -18.79
N GLU A 609 -33.67 25.55 -17.64
CA GLU A 609 -33.87 24.34 -16.81
C GLU A 609 -34.08 24.62 -15.31
N THR A 610 -34.70 25.75 -14.97
CA THR A 610 -35.37 25.94 -13.67
C THR A 610 -36.87 26.01 -13.90
N ASP A 611 -37.48 24.88 -14.22
CA ASP A 611 -38.90 24.60 -14.01
C ASP A 611 -39.16 23.14 -14.39
N THR A 612 -38.83 22.21 -13.49
CA THR A 612 -39.56 20.94 -13.33
C THR A 612 -39.12 20.28 -12.02
N GLU A 613 -39.95 20.49 -11.01
CA GLU A 613 -40.27 19.62 -9.87
C GLU A 613 -39.10 18.96 -9.10
N GLY A 614 -38.89 19.46 -7.88
CA GLY A 614 -37.86 19.01 -6.96
C GLY A 614 -37.92 17.54 -6.54
N HIS A 615 -36.74 17.00 -6.24
CA HIS A 615 -36.58 15.80 -5.44
C HIS A 615 -35.67 16.12 -4.25
N SER A 616 -36.30 16.09 -3.07
CA SER A 616 -35.69 16.07 -1.75
C SER A 616 -35.02 14.71 -1.50
N PRO A 617 -33.81 14.64 -0.91
CA PRO A 617 -33.17 13.38 -0.55
C PRO A 617 -33.58 12.97 0.86
N TYR A 618 -34.78 12.39 1.01
CA TYR A 618 -35.10 11.54 2.16
C TYR A 618 -35.76 10.26 1.63
N ALA A 619 -35.10 9.14 1.90
CA ALA A 619 -35.59 7.81 1.59
C ALA A 619 -36.72 7.43 2.54
N GLU A 620 -37.88 7.04 1.99
CA GLU A 620 -38.78 6.09 2.64
C GLU A 620 -39.05 4.91 1.70
N SER A 621 -38.99 3.73 2.30
CA SER A 621 -39.06 2.43 1.64
C SER A 621 -40.46 2.10 1.14
N GLY A 622 -40.51 1.39 0.00
CA GLY A 622 -41.60 0.49 -0.35
C GLY A 622 -42.67 1.05 -1.28
N THR A 623 -42.58 0.71 -2.57
CA THR A 623 -43.58 -0.13 -3.27
C THR A 623 -43.28 -0.17 -4.78
N SER A 624 -43.43 -1.37 -5.33
CA SER A 624 -43.29 -1.71 -6.76
C SER A 624 -44.28 -0.94 -7.64
N ARG A 625 -43.81 -0.38 -8.77
CA ARG A 625 -44.61 -0.12 -9.98
C ARG A 625 -43.78 -0.29 -11.26
N ASP A 626 -43.99 -1.42 -11.94
CA ASP A 626 -43.93 -1.58 -13.41
C ASP A 626 -44.86 -0.56 -14.10
N THR A 627 -44.75 -0.08 -15.35
CA THR A 627 -43.91 -0.33 -16.54
C THR A 627 -44.16 0.81 -17.57
N SER A 628 -43.20 1.04 -18.47
CA SER A 628 -43.32 1.36 -19.92
C SER A 628 -44.32 2.41 -20.47
N GLN A 629 -43.81 3.36 -21.27
CA GLN A 629 -44.39 3.73 -22.57
C GLN A 629 -43.34 4.43 -23.45
N ARG A 630 -42.75 3.72 -24.43
CA ARG A 630 -41.98 4.33 -25.51
C ARG A 630 -42.97 4.88 -26.55
N PRO A 631 -42.80 6.11 -27.07
CA PRO A 631 -43.71 6.66 -28.08
C PRO A 631 -43.70 5.80 -29.35
N SER A 632 -44.89 5.51 -29.89
CA SER A 632 -45.11 4.84 -31.17
C SER A 632 -45.71 5.82 -32.18
N CYS A 633 -45.46 5.59 -33.47
CA CYS A 633 -46.05 6.38 -34.54
C CYS A 633 -47.58 6.20 -34.55
N PRO A 634 -48.39 7.27 -34.43
CA PRO A 634 -49.86 7.16 -34.42
C PRO A 634 -50.46 6.74 -35.77
N HIS A 635 -49.65 6.72 -36.84
CA HIS A 635 -50.11 6.35 -38.19
C HIS A 635 -49.82 4.90 -38.57
N CYS A 636 -48.82 4.25 -37.98
CA CYS A 636 -48.45 2.88 -38.35
C CYS A 636 -48.01 1.99 -37.17
N GLY A 637 -48.11 2.48 -35.93
CA GLY A 637 -47.71 1.75 -34.73
C GLY A 637 -46.21 1.52 -34.57
N SER A 638 -45.38 1.92 -35.54
CA SER A 638 -43.94 1.67 -35.51
C SER A 638 -43.24 2.42 -34.37
N HIS A 639 -42.32 1.73 -33.69
CA HIS A 639 -41.43 2.30 -32.67
C HIS A 639 -40.15 2.91 -33.27
N LEU A 640 -39.98 2.87 -34.59
CA LEU A 640 -38.83 3.44 -35.31
C LEU A 640 -39.08 4.94 -35.57
N ILE A 641 -38.84 5.78 -34.56
CA ILE A 641 -39.03 7.24 -34.62
C ILE A 641 -37.71 7.99 -34.38
N ARG A 642 -37.59 9.19 -34.97
CA ARG A 642 -36.47 10.14 -34.74
C ARG A 642 -37.02 11.45 -34.19
N SER A 643 -36.38 12.00 -33.16
CA SER A 643 -36.66 13.37 -32.69
C SER A 643 -35.93 14.39 -33.56
N LYS A 644 -36.62 15.50 -33.89
CA LYS A 644 -36.02 16.68 -34.54
C LYS A 644 -36.60 17.92 -33.87
N GLY A 645 -35.94 18.41 -32.82
CA GLY A 645 -36.50 19.39 -31.89
C GLY A 645 -37.73 18.83 -31.17
N ASN A 646 -38.77 19.64 -30.94
CA ASN A 646 -40.02 19.26 -30.25
C ASN A 646 -41.00 18.43 -31.12
N LYS A 647 -40.49 17.66 -32.08
CA LYS A 647 -41.30 16.90 -33.06
C LYS A 647 -40.75 15.50 -33.28
N TRP A 648 -41.65 14.52 -33.41
CA TRP A 648 -41.32 13.15 -33.75
C TRP A 648 -41.60 12.87 -35.23
N VAL A 649 -40.71 12.08 -35.85
CA VAL A 649 -40.82 11.68 -37.27
C VAL A 649 -40.67 10.16 -37.38
N CYS A 650 -41.61 9.50 -38.06
CA CYS A 650 -41.58 8.06 -38.33
C CYS A 650 -40.55 7.70 -39.41
N LYS A 651 -39.81 6.60 -39.22
CA LYS A 651 -38.81 6.08 -40.16
C LYS A 651 -39.29 4.89 -41.01
N ASN A 652 -40.55 4.46 -40.91
CA ASN A 652 -41.03 3.30 -41.67
C ASN A 652 -41.10 3.61 -43.19
N PRO A 653 -40.39 2.86 -44.07
CA PRO A 653 -40.31 3.14 -45.52
C PRO A 653 -41.65 3.09 -46.26
N GLU A 654 -42.62 2.31 -45.81
CA GLU A 654 -43.93 2.17 -46.47
C GLU A 654 -44.81 3.44 -46.39
N HIS A 655 -44.50 4.37 -45.48
CA HIS A 655 -45.13 5.69 -45.40
C HIS A 655 -44.28 6.81 -46.04
N SER A 656 -43.17 6.46 -46.69
CA SER A 656 -42.21 7.44 -47.21
C SER A 656 -42.35 7.76 -48.70
N THR A 657 -43.31 7.18 -49.42
CA THR A 657 -43.46 7.42 -50.86
C THR A 657 -44.92 7.37 -51.37
N ILE A 658 -45.57 8.53 -51.50
CA ILE A 658 -46.39 8.93 -52.67
C ILE A 658 -46.27 10.47 -52.83
N ALA A 659 -45.43 10.91 -53.78
CA ALA A 659 -45.22 12.30 -54.26
C ALA A 659 -44.70 13.39 -53.27
N PRO A 660 -43.94 14.41 -53.73
CA PRO A 660 -42.86 15.01 -52.96
C PRO A 660 -43.33 16.18 -52.07
N GLY A 661 -43.24 16.04 -50.75
CA GLY A 661 -43.40 17.18 -49.85
C GLY A 661 -43.74 16.86 -48.39
N LYS A 662 -42.71 16.72 -47.56
CA LYS A 662 -42.68 16.75 -46.08
C LYS A 662 -43.31 15.54 -45.32
N PRO A 663 -42.55 14.84 -44.46
CA PRO A 663 -43.11 13.86 -43.53
C PRO A 663 -43.99 14.55 -42.48
N LYS A 664 -45.15 13.94 -42.16
CA LYS A 664 -46.06 14.40 -41.10
C LYS A 664 -45.34 14.34 -39.75
N SER A 665 -44.91 15.49 -39.26
CA SER A 665 -44.41 15.66 -37.90
C SER A 665 -45.58 15.86 -36.95
N TRP A 666 -45.63 15.13 -35.84
CA TRP A 666 -46.56 15.43 -34.75
C TRP A 666 -45.79 15.95 -33.52
N LYS A 667 -46.45 16.83 -32.76
CA LYS A 667 -46.01 17.23 -31.42
C LYS A 667 -46.61 16.25 -30.42
N LYS A 668 -46.01 16.15 -29.24
CA LYS A 668 -46.60 15.38 -28.15
C LYS A 668 -47.94 15.97 -27.76
#